data_AF-Q1JW69-F1
#
_entry.id   AF-Q1JW69-F1
#
_cell.length_a   1.000
_cell.length_b   1.000
_cell.length_c   1.000
_cell.angle_alpha   90.00
_cell.angle_beta   90.00
_cell.angle_gamma   90.00
#
_symmetry.space_group_name_H-M   'P 1'
#
loop_
_entity.id
_entity.type
_entity.pdbx_description
1 polymer ?
#
loop_
_entity_poly.entity_id
_entity_poly.type
_entity_poly.pdbx_seq_one_letter_code
_entity_poly.pdbx_strand_id
1 'polypeptide(L)'
;MDPATHQRFIQQLCHWAAIYIAQGRSPFRKAEAGTPLTTAQGALCPDMVLWINQDSFVAGGFVQIPDCEDDLGTPCACAESLGVNYFATWGSKRLTIWQADNRKIIEQWPVPPLDQDSPKAYEMLLVQLMDEFRTLAVIGACPPDKLSHWHLTNLCLGTVNKAIPLLSEHLRRTRSDQVKTIETAELQAENKLTLVIARLLVLQYLKKLPYSIEPERLDLALKEFSAALDITQLDQLSGHGNEPDLDEQSQVLLHHLLRRLDQIGLFRQPQRAIRFINQLLHATASSPLSTEENSVNAALHMQHCSVSQNDAELVEVDQPQRLAFKYLLRVLNNWPHPALCRADLFSLPREITVHRIVANLVDHEVPSTHYRNAWQAHIHAAWSGHRPLWPRNTPTWGYQALYLLGILADQGTIQLCLPASALCLPWIDHIFTLLAGEYTVKELALIADQFTLQLERRNAPEQIALVCGEARRVEIPNDELFGGGAIALTLLLQNKEDLLRLIEAKRLRLPSEDHYSSEDGRQRFHKSCLCQQMSKTLLGSNPSGKYLDQLPVPSSKVLDSLAALELDGLSSGQQTTLIDSTLQQLLDIDAPPCQDSTTESTASEAPRTDNKSLENEIHQALEVKGIPLFPDHYLYDFYRPELRSFYTDHRPWQLVGEFMGTFTLEDMAGNRCDCNNDIIAYAALLTSQEAATPNLPTDPTVCQQIVERFLTDLVRIHQLIWDECHAALPTAKKANRLGNKIWKNLEFPPYRLVEEALERFNLSQT
;
A
#
# COMPACT_ATOMS: atom_id res chain seq x y z
N MET A 1 34.96 -2.13 4.07
CA MET A 1 34.52 -3.31 4.85
C MET A 1 33.51 -4.06 3.99
N ASP A 2 33.43 -5.40 4.01
CA ASP A 2 32.35 -6.05 3.24
C ASP A 2 30.97 -5.75 3.90
N PRO A 3 29.86 -5.72 3.13
CA PRO A 3 28.56 -5.31 3.64
C PRO A 3 28.04 -6.14 4.83
N ALA A 4 28.34 -7.44 4.86
CA ALA A 4 27.88 -8.33 5.92
C ALA A 4 28.63 -8.06 7.24
N THR A 5 29.95 -7.86 7.17
CA THR A 5 30.75 -7.45 8.33
C THR A 5 30.34 -6.07 8.83
N HIS A 6 30.03 -5.14 7.92
CA HIS A 6 29.55 -3.81 8.27
C HIS A 6 28.24 -3.87 9.08
N GLN A 7 27.25 -4.60 8.58
CA GLN A 7 25.97 -4.75 9.26
C GLN A 7 26.10 -5.42 10.64
N ARG A 8 26.95 -6.46 10.76
CA ARG A 8 27.22 -7.12 12.05
C ARG A 8 27.87 -6.17 13.05
N PHE A 9 28.80 -5.34 12.60
CA PHE A 9 29.45 -4.35 13.45
C PHE A 9 28.45 -3.32 13.97
N ILE A 10 27.58 -2.79 13.11
CA ILE A 10 26.50 -1.86 13.51
C ILE A 10 25.56 -2.50 14.54
N GLN A 11 25.13 -3.75 14.30
CA GLN A 11 24.28 -4.48 15.24
C GLN A 11 24.95 -4.63 16.60
N GLN A 12 26.25 -4.92 16.63
CA GLN A 12 27.03 -5.02 17.86
C GLN A 12 27.13 -3.66 18.59
N LEU A 13 27.36 -2.57 17.87
CA LEU A 13 27.35 -1.22 18.44
C LEU A 13 25.99 -0.88 19.06
N CYS A 14 24.90 -1.14 18.35
CA CYS A 14 23.55 -0.91 18.86
C CYS A 14 23.25 -1.75 20.11
N HIS A 15 23.72 -3.00 20.15
CA HIS A 15 23.57 -3.87 21.32
C HIS A 15 24.31 -3.32 22.55
N TRP A 16 25.58 -2.92 22.40
CA TRP A 16 26.33 -2.29 23.48
C TRP A 16 25.72 -0.96 23.94
N ALA A 17 25.27 -0.12 23.00
CA ALA A 17 24.58 1.12 23.33
C ALA A 17 23.29 0.86 24.12
N ALA A 18 22.51 -0.17 23.76
CA ALA A 18 21.31 -0.56 24.48
C ALA A 18 21.60 -1.00 25.93
N ILE A 19 22.68 -1.76 26.15
CA ILE A 19 23.13 -2.14 27.49
C ILE A 19 23.49 -0.89 28.32
N TYR A 20 24.21 0.07 27.73
CA TYR A 20 24.57 1.31 28.41
C TYR A 20 23.34 2.16 28.75
N ILE A 21 22.38 2.28 27.83
CA ILE A 21 21.12 3.01 28.03
C ILE A 21 20.30 2.38 29.16
N ALA A 22 20.20 1.04 29.20
CA ALA A 22 19.45 0.32 30.24
C ALA A 22 19.97 0.56 31.66
N GLN A 23 21.23 0.98 31.82
CA GLN A 23 21.81 1.34 33.13
C GLN A 23 21.33 2.72 33.64
N GLY A 24 20.58 3.49 32.84
CA GLY A 24 19.97 4.76 33.24
C GLY A 24 20.95 5.94 33.37
N ARG A 25 22.18 5.81 32.84
CA ARG A 25 23.25 6.83 32.97
C ARG A 25 23.30 7.83 31.81
N SER A 26 22.41 7.69 30.84
CA SER A 26 22.40 8.42 29.57
C SER A 26 21.06 9.12 29.31
N PRO A 27 21.04 10.30 28.65
CA PRO A 27 19.80 10.92 28.17
C PRO A 27 19.19 10.18 26.96
N PHE A 28 19.94 9.28 26.32
CA PHE A 28 19.45 8.50 25.19
C PHE A 28 18.52 7.41 25.69
N ARG A 29 17.40 7.21 24.98
CA ARG A 29 16.39 6.18 25.26
C ARG A 29 16.50 4.98 24.33
N LYS A 30 17.07 5.17 23.14
CA LYS A 30 17.20 4.12 22.12
C LYS A 30 18.40 4.39 21.22
N ALA A 31 19.08 3.32 20.83
CA ALA A 31 20.01 3.31 19.70
C ALA A 31 19.37 2.51 18.56
N GLU A 32 19.38 3.04 17.35
CA GLU A 32 18.71 2.42 16.20
C GLU A 32 19.63 2.41 14.98
N ALA A 33 19.68 1.27 14.29
CA ALA A 33 20.50 1.09 13.10
C ALA A 33 19.74 1.48 11.83
N GLY A 34 20.44 2.11 10.88
CA GLY A 34 19.97 2.25 9.51
C GLY A 34 18.63 2.99 9.35
N THR A 35 18.37 4.02 10.17
CA THR A 35 17.14 4.81 10.06
C THR A 35 17.08 5.52 8.70
N PRO A 36 16.07 5.27 7.84
CA PRO A 36 15.97 5.97 6.56
C PRO A 36 15.61 7.43 6.77
N LEU A 37 16.37 8.33 6.15
CA LEU A 37 16.17 9.77 6.18
C LEU A 37 16.01 10.32 4.77
N THR A 38 15.02 11.17 4.58
CA THR A 38 14.92 12.03 3.40
C THR A 38 15.87 13.23 3.58
N THR A 39 16.85 13.37 2.70
CA THR A 39 17.88 14.42 2.79
C THR A 39 18.01 15.21 1.49
N ALA A 40 18.83 16.26 1.52
CA ALA A 40 19.21 17.02 0.32
C ALA A 40 19.90 16.19 -0.78
N GLN A 41 20.45 15.01 -0.43
CA GLN A 41 21.14 14.11 -1.36
C GLN A 41 20.27 12.89 -1.72
N GLY A 42 18.99 12.89 -1.36
CA GLY A 42 18.10 11.75 -1.53
C GLY A 42 17.94 10.95 -0.23
N ALA A 43 17.51 9.70 -0.36
CA ALA A 43 17.32 8.80 0.78
C ALA A 43 18.69 8.31 1.28
N LEU A 44 19.02 8.63 2.54
CA LEU A 44 20.25 8.21 3.21
C LEU A 44 19.92 7.47 4.50
N CYS A 45 20.79 6.56 4.93
CA CYS A 45 20.65 5.82 6.18
C CYS A 45 21.93 5.99 7.01
N PRO A 46 21.95 6.84 8.07
CA PRO A 46 23.02 6.79 9.04
C PRO A 46 23.12 5.41 9.68
N ASP A 47 24.35 4.96 9.95
CA ASP A 47 24.59 3.60 10.42
C ASP A 47 23.98 3.36 11.81
N MET A 48 24.08 4.34 12.72
CA MET A 48 23.45 4.28 14.03
C MET A 48 23.01 5.65 14.52
N VAL A 49 21.75 5.81 14.94
CA VAL A 49 21.20 7.04 15.54
C VAL A 49 20.98 6.84 17.05
N LEU A 50 21.36 7.83 17.84
CA LEU A 50 21.13 7.89 19.29
C LEU A 50 19.94 8.79 19.59
N TRP A 51 18.79 8.20 19.91
CA TRP A 51 17.55 8.91 20.16
C TRP A 51 17.42 9.37 21.62
N ILE A 52 17.14 10.66 21.83
CA ILE A 52 16.67 11.18 23.12
C ILE A 52 15.15 10.93 23.22
N ASN A 53 14.42 11.25 22.15
CA ASN A 53 13.02 10.91 22.01
C ASN A 53 12.69 10.63 20.53
N GLN A 54 12.51 9.36 20.18
CA GLN A 54 12.23 8.95 18.81
C GLN A 54 10.85 9.43 18.33
N ASP A 55 9.88 9.62 19.22
CA ASP A 55 8.50 10.01 18.83
C ASP A 55 8.38 11.50 18.52
N SER A 56 9.27 12.31 19.12
CA SER A 56 9.42 13.73 18.78
C SER A 56 10.54 14.01 17.79
N PHE A 57 11.12 12.95 17.20
CA PHE A 57 12.25 12.99 16.27
C PHE A 57 13.47 13.77 16.82
N VAL A 58 13.74 13.65 18.12
CA VAL A 58 14.86 14.30 18.81
C VAL A 58 16.01 13.32 18.96
N ALA A 59 17.01 13.44 18.09
CA ALA A 59 18.28 12.74 18.19
C ALA A 59 19.28 13.55 19.02
N GLY A 60 20.19 12.86 19.71
CA GLY A 60 21.32 13.48 20.39
C GLY A 60 22.63 13.41 19.61
N GLY A 61 22.69 12.54 18.59
CA GLY A 61 23.82 12.33 17.71
C GLY A 61 23.62 11.07 16.88
N PHE A 62 24.51 10.83 15.93
CA PHE A 62 24.56 9.60 15.17
C PHE A 62 26.00 9.25 14.79
N VAL A 63 26.20 8.01 14.40
CA VAL A 63 27.47 7.46 13.93
C VAL A 63 27.33 7.08 12.47
N GLN A 64 28.31 7.47 11.67
CA GLN A 64 28.52 7.03 10.30
C GLN A 64 29.84 6.28 10.21
N ILE A 65 29.89 5.17 9.51
CA ILE A 65 31.08 4.41 9.15
C ILE A 65 31.31 4.67 7.66
N PRO A 66 32.14 5.65 7.30
CA PRO A 66 32.31 6.04 5.91
C PRO A 66 33.21 5.05 5.15
N ASP A 67 32.92 4.84 3.86
CA ASP A 67 33.84 4.14 2.95
C ASP A 67 35.10 4.98 2.66
N CYS A 68 34.96 6.31 2.69
CA CYS A 68 36.04 7.28 2.54
C CYS A 68 36.00 8.29 3.70
N GLU A 69 37.05 8.30 4.56
CA GLU A 69 37.09 9.14 5.78
C GLU A 69 36.99 10.66 5.51
N ASP A 70 37.24 11.12 4.28
CA ASP A 70 37.18 12.53 3.88
C ASP A 70 35.81 12.97 3.33
N ASP A 71 34.89 12.04 3.02
CA ASP A 71 33.55 12.40 2.55
C ASP A 71 32.60 12.76 3.70
N LEU A 72 32.53 14.06 3.98
CA LEU A 72 31.60 14.62 4.98
C LEU A 72 30.26 15.06 4.38
N GLY A 73 30.03 14.89 3.08
CA GLY A 73 28.80 15.34 2.42
C GLY A 73 27.58 14.60 2.98
N THR A 74 27.64 13.27 2.94
CA THR A 74 26.60 12.35 3.43
C THR A 74 26.25 12.59 4.91
N PRO A 75 27.22 12.56 5.86
CA PRO A 75 26.88 12.77 7.27
C PRO A 75 26.40 14.21 7.55
N CYS A 76 26.89 15.24 6.87
CA CYS A 76 26.34 16.60 7.02
C CYS A 76 24.84 16.66 6.61
N ALA A 77 24.46 15.98 5.52
CA ALA A 77 23.06 15.91 5.08
C ALA A 77 22.16 15.15 6.09
N CYS A 78 22.68 14.07 6.68
CA CYS A 78 22.01 13.35 7.78
C CYS A 78 21.86 14.23 9.03
N ALA A 79 22.89 15.01 9.39
CA ALA A 79 22.86 15.91 10.54
C ALA A 79 21.78 16.99 10.39
N GLU A 80 21.70 17.62 9.21
CA GLU A 80 20.65 18.59 8.87
C GLU A 80 19.24 17.97 9.00
N SER A 81 19.09 16.72 8.57
CA SER A 81 17.81 15.99 8.57
C SER A 81 17.41 15.51 9.96
N LEU A 82 18.36 15.14 10.82
CA LEU A 82 18.11 14.79 12.22
C LEU A 82 17.97 16.01 13.14
N GLY A 83 18.34 17.21 12.66
CA GLY A 83 18.34 18.43 13.47
C GLY A 83 19.41 18.41 14.55
N VAL A 84 20.55 17.77 14.28
CA VAL A 84 21.69 17.69 15.21
C VAL A 84 22.87 18.49 14.68
N ASN A 85 23.60 19.15 15.57
CA ASN A 85 24.78 19.92 15.21
C ASN A 85 26.07 19.11 15.22
N TYR A 86 26.04 17.92 15.82
CA TYR A 86 27.21 17.05 16.00
C TYR A 86 26.91 15.64 15.53
N PHE A 87 27.92 15.01 14.91
CA PHE A 87 27.89 13.61 14.49
C PHE A 87 29.28 12.99 14.60
N ALA A 88 29.36 11.67 14.57
CA ALA A 88 30.62 10.95 14.65
C ALA A 88 30.87 10.12 13.39
N THR A 89 32.12 10.10 12.94
CA THR A 89 32.60 9.17 11.92
C THR A 89 33.46 8.11 12.57
N TRP A 90 33.08 6.84 12.42
CA TRP A 90 33.84 5.70 12.91
C TRP A 90 34.70 5.14 11.77
N GLY A 91 35.92 5.65 11.65
CA GLY A 91 36.89 5.23 10.65
C GLY A 91 37.65 3.97 11.06
N SER A 92 38.57 3.56 10.18
CA SER A 92 39.42 2.37 10.39
C SER A 92 40.47 2.58 11.48
N LYS A 93 40.94 3.82 11.66
CA LYS A 93 42.01 4.19 12.59
C LYS A 93 41.56 5.15 13.67
N ARG A 94 40.47 5.89 13.44
CA ARG A 94 40.07 7.06 14.23
C ARG A 94 38.56 7.12 14.34
N LEU A 95 38.08 7.41 15.54
CA LEU A 95 36.72 7.84 15.80
C LEU A 95 36.75 9.36 15.99
N THR A 96 35.99 10.09 15.17
CA THR A 96 36.05 11.56 15.13
C THR A 96 34.66 12.15 15.31
N ILE A 97 34.51 13.13 16.21
CA ILE A 97 33.29 13.92 16.37
C ILE A 97 33.44 15.22 15.58
N TRP A 98 32.46 15.48 14.73
CA TRP A 98 32.40 16.64 13.86
C TRP A 98 31.26 17.57 14.26
N GLN A 99 31.47 18.86 14.07
CA GLN A 99 30.41 19.86 14.04
C GLN A 99 29.92 20.03 12.59
N ALA A 100 28.62 19.85 12.35
CA ALA A 100 28.06 19.77 11.00
C ALA A 100 28.17 21.08 10.21
N ASP A 101 27.91 22.23 10.84
CA ASP A 101 27.84 23.53 10.16
C ASP A 101 29.16 23.97 9.55
N ASN A 102 30.28 23.73 10.24
CA ASN A 102 31.61 24.22 9.86
C ASN A 102 32.62 23.09 9.57
N ARG A 103 32.18 21.83 9.65
CA ARG A 103 33.00 20.62 9.46
C ARG A 103 34.24 20.61 10.35
N LYS A 104 34.14 21.18 11.55
CA LYS A 104 35.24 21.24 12.51
C LYS A 104 35.28 19.99 13.36
N ILE A 105 36.48 19.45 13.56
CA ILE A 105 36.73 18.38 14.54
C ILE A 105 36.58 18.95 15.95
N ILE A 106 35.72 18.33 16.74
CA ILE A 106 35.52 18.66 18.16
C ILE A 106 36.39 17.74 19.01
N GLU A 107 36.28 16.43 18.79
CA GLU A 107 37.09 15.42 19.47
C GLU A 107 37.49 14.30 18.52
N GLN A 108 38.57 13.59 18.88
CA GLN A 108 39.09 12.49 18.09
C GLN A 108 39.83 11.48 18.96
N TRP A 109 39.55 10.20 18.76
CA TRP A 109 40.18 9.09 19.48
C TRP A 109 40.75 8.04 18.52
N PRO A 110 41.86 7.37 18.88
CA PRO A 110 42.36 6.24 18.12
C PRO A 110 41.43 5.02 18.27
N VAL A 111 41.18 4.31 17.16
CA VAL A 111 40.46 3.03 17.18
C VAL A 111 41.46 1.91 17.52
N PRO A 112 41.14 0.99 18.45
CA PRO A 112 42.05 -0.09 18.85
C PRO A 112 42.41 -1.01 17.67
N PRO A 113 43.69 -1.42 17.51
CA PRO A 113 44.09 -2.34 16.45
C PRO A 113 43.44 -3.72 16.65
N LEU A 114 43.03 -4.35 15.55
CA LEU A 114 42.34 -5.66 15.53
C LEU A 114 43.13 -6.78 16.22
N ASP A 115 44.46 -6.66 16.27
CA ASP A 115 45.37 -7.74 16.64
C ASP A 115 45.68 -7.79 18.15
N GLN A 116 45.27 -6.79 18.95
CA GLN A 116 45.72 -6.67 20.35
C GLN A 116 44.62 -6.42 21.41
N ASP A 117 43.35 -6.22 21.08
CA ASP A 117 42.33 -5.94 22.10
C ASP A 117 40.98 -6.63 21.90
N SER A 118 40.43 -7.10 23.02
CA SER A 118 39.12 -7.73 23.15
C SER A 118 37.97 -6.80 22.71
N PRO A 119 36.79 -7.32 22.30
CA PRO A 119 35.59 -6.54 21.97
C PRO A 119 35.24 -5.43 22.98
N LYS A 120 35.67 -5.60 24.24
CA LYS A 120 35.52 -4.63 25.33
C LYS A 120 36.18 -3.27 25.06
N ALA A 121 37.26 -3.20 24.28
CA ALA A 121 37.90 -1.92 23.96
C ALA A 121 37.02 -1.07 23.02
N TYR A 122 36.35 -1.72 22.06
CA TYR A 122 35.37 -1.07 21.18
C TYR A 122 34.12 -0.64 21.95
N GLU A 123 33.65 -1.48 22.88
CA GLU A 123 32.57 -1.14 23.80
C GLU A 123 32.91 0.09 24.65
N MET A 124 34.11 0.14 25.24
CA MET A 124 34.56 1.30 26.03
C MET A 124 34.67 2.57 25.19
N LEU A 125 35.15 2.46 23.94
CA LEU A 125 35.21 3.60 23.02
C LEU A 125 33.81 4.12 22.67
N LEU A 126 32.84 3.22 22.47
CA LEU A 126 31.44 3.60 22.26
C LEU A 126 30.84 4.28 23.50
N VAL A 127 31.10 3.76 24.71
CA VAL A 127 30.64 4.40 25.96
C VAL A 127 31.23 5.81 26.08
N GLN A 128 32.52 5.98 25.80
CA GLN A 128 33.17 7.29 25.80
C GLN A 128 32.50 8.25 24.78
N LEU A 129 32.21 7.77 23.57
CA LEU A 129 31.48 8.55 22.57
C LEU A 129 30.09 8.97 23.06
N MET A 130 29.34 8.05 23.68
CA MET A 130 28.00 8.34 24.20
C MET A 130 28.03 9.34 25.35
N ASP A 131 29.03 9.28 26.22
CA ASP A 131 29.23 10.26 27.30
C ASP A 131 29.55 11.65 26.76
N GLU A 132 30.33 11.74 25.68
CA GLU A 132 30.59 13.02 25.02
C GLU A 132 29.34 13.56 24.33
N PHE A 133 28.61 12.70 23.60
CA PHE A 133 27.33 13.10 23.00
C PHE A 133 26.29 13.51 24.03
N ARG A 134 26.31 13.00 25.26
CA ARG A 134 25.42 13.49 26.32
C ARG A 134 25.61 14.99 26.56
N THR A 135 26.86 15.44 26.58
CA THR A 135 27.21 16.86 26.77
C THR A 135 26.89 17.67 25.51
N LEU A 136 27.31 17.17 24.34
CA LEU A 136 27.13 17.83 23.06
C LEU A 136 25.66 17.92 22.63
N ALA A 137 24.81 16.97 23.00
CA ALA A 137 23.38 17.03 22.70
C ALA A 137 22.66 18.18 23.42
N VAL A 138 23.14 18.56 24.61
CA VAL A 138 22.60 19.70 25.36
C VAL A 138 23.16 21.01 24.82
N ILE A 139 24.47 21.10 24.62
CA ILE A 139 25.15 22.32 24.13
C ILE A 139 24.78 22.62 22.67
N GLY A 140 24.69 21.56 21.87
CA GLY A 140 24.40 21.59 20.45
C GLY A 140 22.94 21.37 20.09
N ALA A 141 22.01 21.49 21.04
CA ALA A 141 20.59 21.37 20.74
C ALA A 141 20.20 22.40 19.67
N CYS A 142 19.72 21.92 18.51
CA CYS A 142 19.29 22.82 17.44
C CYS A 142 17.98 23.51 17.86
N PRO A 143 17.95 24.84 17.97
CA PRO A 143 16.75 25.53 18.39
C PRO A 143 15.67 25.44 17.31
N PRO A 144 14.37 25.55 17.68
CA PRO A 144 13.26 25.34 16.76
C PRO A 144 13.28 26.17 15.48
N ASP A 145 13.81 27.39 15.53
CA ASP A 145 13.95 28.31 14.40
C ASP A 145 15.09 27.93 13.44
N LYS A 146 16.03 27.09 13.86
CA LYS A 146 17.14 26.61 13.03
C LYS A 146 16.94 25.22 12.47
N LEU A 147 15.92 24.49 12.92
CA LEU A 147 15.56 23.19 12.34
C LEU A 147 15.27 23.34 10.84
N SER A 148 15.85 22.44 10.04
CA SER A 148 15.70 22.44 8.59
C SER A 148 14.30 21.99 8.18
N HIS A 149 13.94 22.26 6.93
CA HIS A 149 12.73 21.70 6.33
C HIS A 149 12.83 20.17 6.15
N TRP A 150 14.04 19.62 5.93
CA TRP A 150 14.27 18.17 5.93
C TRP A 150 13.95 17.51 7.25
N HIS A 151 14.29 18.16 8.38
CA HIS A 151 13.92 17.66 9.70
C HIS A 151 12.42 17.58 9.90
N LEU A 152 11.68 18.60 9.45
CA LEU A 152 10.22 18.62 9.53
C LEU A 152 9.58 17.52 8.67
N THR A 153 10.13 17.28 7.48
CA THR A 153 9.70 16.21 6.57
C THR A 153 9.90 14.85 7.22
N ASN A 154 11.09 14.58 7.77
CA ASN A 154 11.36 13.31 8.45
C ASN A 154 10.55 13.13 9.73
N LEU A 155 10.27 14.21 10.47
CA LEU A 155 9.36 14.16 11.61
C LEU A 155 7.97 13.68 11.19
N CYS A 156 7.40 14.25 10.12
CA CYS A 156 6.07 13.87 9.65
C CYS A 156 6.05 12.48 9.02
N LEU A 157 6.93 12.21 8.05
CA LEU A 157 7.01 10.91 7.37
C LEU A 157 7.40 9.79 8.35
N GLY A 158 8.28 10.08 9.31
CA GLY A 158 8.63 9.15 10.38
C GLY A 158 7.43 8.80 11.28
N THR A 159 6.58 9.79 11.63
CA THR A 159 5.33 9.51 12.34
C THR A 159 4.36 8.68 11.49
N VAL A 160 4.20 8.98 10.19
CA VAL A 160 3.37 8.18 9.28
C VAL A 160 3.88 6.75 9.21
N ASN A 161 5.17 6.55 8.96
CA ASN A 161 5.77 5.22 8.83
C ASN A 161 5.62 4.37 10.10
N LYS A 162 5.64 4.99 11.29
CA LYS A 162 5.35 4.31 12.55
C LYS A 162 3.87 3.94 12.71
N ALA A 163 2.97 4.80 12.22
CA ALA A 163 1.52 4.61 12.37
C ALA A 163 0.91 3.70 11.29
N ILE A 164 1.50 3.60 10.10
CA ILE A 164 1.02 2.71 9.02
C ILE A 164 0.78 1.28 9.51
N PRO A 165 1.73 0.58 10.16
CA PRO A 165 1.50 -0.81 10.59
C PRO A 165 0.36 -0.91 11.63
N LEU A 166 0.27 0.05 12.55
CA LEU A 166 -0.75 0.10 13.60
C LEU A 166 -2.15 0.27 13.00
N LEU A 167 -2.31 1.27 12.14
CA LEU A 167 -3.59 1.56 11.51
C LEU A 167 -3.95 0.48 10.49
N SER A 168 -3.00 -0.01 9.71
CA SER A 168 -3.24 -1.10 8.74
C SER A 168 -3.70 -2.38 9.45
N GLU A 169 -3.14 -2.71 10.62
CA GLU A 169 -3.62 -3.79 11.47
C GLU A 169 -5.03 -3.52 12.00
N HIS A 170 -5.31 -2.31 12.48
CA HIS A 170 -6.63 -1.92 12.92
C HIS A 170 -7.69 -2.06 11.81
N LEU A 171 -7.42 -1.54 10.60
CA LEU A 171 -8.30 -1.64 9.44
C LEU A 171 -8.55 -3.10 9.03
N ARG A 172 -7.53 -3.95 9.18
CA ARG A 172 -7.68 -5.39 8.95
C ARG A 172 -8.60 -6.04 9.98
N ARG A 173 -8.56 -5.61 11.25
CA ARG A 173 -9.45 -6.09 12.32
C ARG A 173 -10.89 -5.58 12.15
N THR A 174 -11.09 -4.29 11.87
CA THR A 174 -12.41 -3.62 11.87
C THR A 174 -13.21 -3.74 10.56
N ARG A 175 -12.78 -4.60 9.63
CA ARG A 175 -13.30 -4.77 8.26
C ARG A 175 -14.67 -4.13 7.98
N SER A 176 -14.65 -3.01 7.28
CA SER A 176 -15.66 -2.77 6.26
C SER A 176 -15.38 -3.72 5.09
N ASP A 177 -16.40 -4.12 4.33
CA ASP A 177 -16.28 -4.96 3.11
C ASP A 177 -15.35 -4.38 2.01
N GLN A 178 -14.64 -3.27 2.29
CA GLN A 178 -13.81 -2.50 1.38
C GLN A 178 -12.36 -2.99 1.31
N VAL A 179 -11.82 -3.62 2.37
CA VAL A 179 -10.41 -4.09 2.41
C VAL A 179 -10.29 -5.49 1.82
N LYS A 180 -9.65 -5.62 0.65
CA LYS A 180 -9.53 -6.90 -0.08
C LYS A 180 -8.22 -7.64 0.20
N THR A 181 -7.12 -6.90 0.42
CA THR A 181 -5.74 -7.41 0.59
C THR A 181 -4.96 -6.62 1.66
N ILE A 182 -3.79 -7.13 2.08
CA ILE A 182 -2.88 -6.41 3.01
C ILE A 182 -2.39 -5.10 2.38
N GLU A 183 -1.94 -5.16 1.12
CA GLU A 183 -1.48 -4.00 0.36
C GLU A 183 -2.56 -2.90 0.29
N THR A 184 -3.83 -3.28 0.13
CA THR A 184 -4.93 -2.29 0.15
C THR A 184 -5.13 -1.66 1.54
N ALA A 185 -4.90 -2.41 2.62
CA ALA A 185 -5.00 -1.88 3.97
C ALA A 185 -3.87 -0.89 4.29
N GLU A 186 -2.64 -1.20 3.88
CA GLU A 186 -1.50 -0.32 4.03
C GLU A 186 -1.68 0.97 3.23
N LEU A 187 -2.12 0.88 1.98
CA LEU A 187 -2.42 2.04 1.15
C LEU A 187 -3.55 2.90 1.74
N GLN A 188 -4.60 2.29 2.28
CA GLN A 188 -5.68 3.02 2.97
C GLN A 188 -5.18 3.69 4.25
N ALA A 189 -4.34 3.01 5.04
CA ALA A 189 -3.73 3.57 6.23
C ALA A 189 -2.83 4.77 5.89
N GLU A 190 -1.95 4.64 4.89
CA GLU A 190 -1.08 5.72 4.43
C GLU A 190 -1.89 6.94 3.96
N ASN A 191 -2.91 6.73 3.14
CA ASN A 191 -3.80 7.80 2.67
C ASN A 191 -4.51 8.49 3.84
N LYS A 192 -5.03 7.73 4.81
CA LYS A 192 -5.69 8.27 6.01
C LYS A 192 -4.74 9.07 6.87
N LEU A 193 -3.55 8.56 7.16
CA LEU A 193 -2.54 9.25 7.99
C LEU A 193 -2.08 10.55 7.32
N THR A 194 -1.88 10.52 6.01
CA THR A 194 -1.50 11.70 5.23
C THR A 194 -2.63 12.74 5.21
N LEU A 195 -3.89 12.31 5.09
CA LEU A 195 -5.06 13.19 5.22
C LEU A 195 -5.14 13.85 6.59
N VAL A 196 -4.85 13.11 7.66
CA VAL A 196 -4.80 13.67 9.02
C VAL A 196 -3.69 14.71 9.15
N ILE A 197 -2.49 14.45 8.61
CA ILE A 197 -1.42 15.45 8.55
C ILE A 197 -1.87 16.70 7.78
N ALA A 198 -2.53 16.54 6.64
CA ALA A 198 -3.05 17.67 5.87
C ALA A 198 -4.06 18.51 6.67
N ARG A 199 -5.01 17.85 7.37
CA ARG A 199 -5.95 18.53 8.28
C ARG A 199 -5.23 19.27 9.40
N LEU A 200 -4.25 18.63 10.04
CA LEU A 200 -3.44 19.23 11.10
C LEU A 200 -2.75 20.50 10.61
N LEU A 201 -2.07 20.45 9.46
CA LEU A 201 -1.33 21.58 8.92
C LEU A 201 -2.26 22.74 8.52
N VAL A 202 -3.38 22.45 7.85
CA VAL A 202 -4.37 23.46 7.47
C VAL A 202 -4.99 24.14 8.69
N LEU A 203 -5.47 23.36 9.65
CA LEU A 203 -6.12 23.88 10.86
C LEU A 203 -5.13 24.64 11.75
N GLN A 204 -3.87 24.21 11.81
CA GLN A 204 -2.81 24.91 12.51
C GLN A 204 -2.47 26.25 11.84
N TYR A 205 -2.34 26.28 10.51
CA TYR A 205 -2.10 27.51 9.75
C TYR A 205 -3.22 28.53 9.96
N LEU A 206 -4.48 28.08 9.87
CA LEU A 206 -5.67 28.91 10.06
C LEU A 206 -5.97 29.23 11.53
N LYS A 207 -5.20 28.67 12.48
CA LYS A 207 -5.40 28.80 13.94
C LYS A 207 -6.82 28.42 14.39
N LYS A 208 -7.38 27.37 13.78
CA LYS A 208 -8.73 26.85 14.06
C LYS A 208 -8.73 25.66 15.00
N LEU A 209 -7.55 25.14 15.35
CA LEU A 209 -7.41 24.00 16.24
C LEU A 209 -7.34 24.46 17.72
N PRO A 210 -8.19 23.96 18.64
CA PRO A 210 -8.07 24.28 20.05
C PRO A 210 -6.87 23.58 20.70
N TYR A 211 -6.27 24.22 21.70
CA TYR A 211 -5.13 23.67 22.44
C TYR A 211 -5.52 22.52 23.38
N SER A 212 -6.81 22.29 23.65
CA SER A 212 -7.31 21.32 24.63
C SER A 212 -7.78 19.99 24.05
N ILE A 213 -7.44 19.68 22.79
CA ILE A 213 -7.83 18.38 22.18
C ILE A 213 -7.16 17.25 22.97
N GLU A 214 -7.98 16.28 23.39
CA GLU A 214 -7.55 15.02 23.99
C GLU A 214 -7.07 14.08 22.86
N PRO A 215 -6.01 13.26 23.08
CA PRO A 215 -5.50 12.35 22.06
C PRO A 215 -6.58 11.44 21.46
N GLU A 216 -7.44 10.85 22.30
CA GLU A 216 -8.51 9.91 21.94
C GLU A 216 -9.61 10.51 21.04
N ARG A 217 -9.69 11.85 20.98
CA ARG A 217 -10.70 12.58 20.20
C ARG A 217 -10.09 13.31 19.01
N LEU A 218 -8.83 13.04 18.69
CA LEU A 218 -8.11 13.77 17.66
C LEU A 218 -8.80 13.62 16.30
N ASP A 219 -9.16 12.40 15.88
CA ASP A 219 -9.74 12.18 14.55
C ASP A 219 -11.10 12.89 14.40
N LEU A 220 -11.97 12.73 15.40
CA LEU A 220 -13.28 13.37 15.44
C LEU A 220 -13.15 14.90 15.41
N ALA A 221 -12.30 15.46 16.27
CA ALA A 221 -12.06 16.91 16.32
C ALA A 221 -11.56 17.44 14.97
N LEU A 222 -10.63 16.74 14.31
CA LEU A 222 -10.11 17.16 13.01
C LEU A 222 -11.20 17.12 11.93
N LYS A 223 -12.05 16.10 11.91
CA LYS A 223 -13.19 16.02 10.97
C LYS A 223 -14.17 17.19 11.21
N GLU A 224 -14.54 17.45 12.46
CA GLU A 224 -15.45 18.55 12.83
C GLU A 224 -14.89 19.93 12.48
N PHE A 225 -13.65 20.23 12.88
CA PHE A 225 -13.03 21.52 12.58
C PHE A 225 -12.75 21.72 11.09
N SER A 226 -12.47 20.64 10.36
CA SER A 226 -12.31 20.72 8.89
C SER A 226 -13.65 20.97 8.20
N ALA A 227 -14.75 20.36 8.66
CA ALA A 227 -16.09 20.61 8.13
C ALA A 227 -16.58 22.04 8.41
N ALA A 228 -16.07 22.69 9.44
CA ALA A 228 -16.37 24.08 9.76
C ALA A 228 -15.52 25.11 8.96
N LEU A 229 -14.64 24.65 8.05
CA LEU A 229 -13.88 25.53 7.17
C LEU A 229 -14.79 26.04 6.04
N ASP A 230 -15.16 27.32 6.09
CA ASP A 230 -15.92 28.00 5.01
C ASP A 230 -14.97 28.38 3.85
N ILE A 231 -14.29 27.37 3.27
CA ILE A 231 -13.27 27.52 2.22
C ILE A 231 -13.51 26.45 1.16
N THR A 232 -14.09 26.84 0.01
CA THR A 232 -14.54 25.93 -1.05
C THR A 232 -13.43 25.05 -1.64
N GLN A 233 -12.17 25.53 -1.65
CA GLN A 233 -11.02 24.76 -2.12
C GLN A 233 -10.63 23.61 -1.16
N LEU A 234 -11.20 23.59 0.05
CA LEU A 234 -10.88 22.64 1.11
C LEU A 234 -12.07 21.78 1.55
N ASP A 235 -13.22 21.87 0.88
CA ASP A 235 -14.44 21.11 1.22
C ASP A 235 -14.20 19.60 1.35
N GLN A 236 -13.23 19.07 0.60
CA GLN A 236 -12.85 17.66 0.58
C GLN A 236 -12.17 17.19 1.87
N LEU A 237 -11.72 18.12 2.73
CA LEU A 237 -11.17 17.80 4.05
C LEU A 237 -12.25 17.44 5.08
N SER A 238 -13.52 17.73 4.83
CA SER A 238 -14.61 17.23 5.69
C SER A 238 -14.61 15.70 5.75
N GLY A 239 -15.11 15.12 6.85
CA GLY A 239 -15.20 13.66 6.99
C GLY A 239 -16.24 13.08 6.02
N HIS A 240 -15.88 12.01 5.30
CA HIS A 240 -16.80 11.27 4.43
C HIS A 240 -17.22 9.96 5.09
N GLY A 241 -18.43 9.47 4.79
CA GLY A 241 -18.96 8.26 5.43
C GLY A 241 -18.18 6.96 5.18
N ASN A 242 -17.30 6.94 4.18
CA ASN A 242 -16.41 5.81 3.87
C ASN A 242 -14.97 6.01 4.39
N GLU A 243 -14.71 7.10 5.10
CA GLU A 243 -13.37 7.37 5.64
C GLU A 243 -13.09 6.47 6.86
N PRO A 244 -11.97 5.74 6.90
CA PRO A 244 -11.62 4.94 8.07
C PRO A 244 -11.35 5.81 9.30
N ASP A 245 -11.62 5.28 10.48
CA ASP A 245 -11.27 5.90 11.76
C ASP A 245 -9.83 5.56 12.16
N LEU A 246 -9.21 6.43 12.97
CA LEU A 246 -7.89 6.17 13.55
C LEU A 246 -7.99 5.26 14.79
N ASP A 247 -7.05 4.32 14.91
CA ASP A 247 -6.84 3.57 16.15
C ASP A 247 -6.23 4.46 17.26
N GLU A 248 -6.39 4.06 18.52
CA GLU A 248 -5.95 4.83 19.69
C GLU A 248 -4.44 5.15 19.66
N GLN A 249 -3.60 4.20 19.24
CA GLN A 249 -2.15 4.40 19.24
C GLN A 249 -1.73 5.39 18.16
N SER A 250 -2.31 5.27 16.95
CA SER A 250 -2.10 6.24 15.87
C SER A 250 -2.57 7.65 16.28
N GLN A 251 -3.70 7.76 16.99
CA GLN A 251 -4.17 9.04 17.52
C GLN A 251 -3.19 9.69 18.49
N VAL A 252 -2.60 8.92 19.41
CA VAL A 252 -1.57 9.40 20.34
C VAL A 252 -0.32 9.89 19.60
N LEU A 253 0.16 9.11 18.62
CA LEU A 253 1.34 9.49 17.82
C LEU A 253 1.10 10.81 17.06
N LEU A 254 -0.05 10.95 16.42
CA LEU A 254 -0.41 12.15 15.65
C LEU A 254 -0.68 13.36 16.56
N HIS A 255 -1.18 13.13 17.78
CA HIS A 255 -1.33 14.17 18.78
C HIS A 255 0.03 14.70 19.25
N HIS A 256 1.00 13.81 19.50
CA HIS A 256 2.38 14.22 19.81
C HIS A 256 3.03 14.99 18.67
N LEU A 257 2.82 14.56 17.42
CA LEU A 257 3.27 15.29 16.23
C LEU A 257 2.69 16.71 16.20
N LEU A 258 1.37 16.86 16.39
CA LEU A 258 0.70 18.15 16.46
C LEU A 258 1.35 19.08 17.50
N ARG A 259 1.55 18.59 18.72
CA ARG A 259 2.19 19.38 19.79
C ARG A 259 3.60 19.78 19.42
N ARG A 260 4.35 18.88 18.78
CA ARG A 260 5.72 19.13 18.36
C ARG A 260 5.77 20.19 17.26
N LEU A 261 4.90 20.13 16.26
CA LEU A 261 4.82 21.14 15.19
C LEU A 261 4.45 22.52 15.73
N ASP A 262 3.56 22.58 16.74
CA ASP A 262 3.20 23.83 17.42
C ASP A 262 4.36 24.43 18.21
N GLN A 263 5.08 23.60 18.98
CA GLN A 263 6.30 24.01 19.68
C GLN A 263 7.37 24.54 18.71
N ILE A 264 7.51 23.90 17.54
CA ILE A 264 8.48 24.34 16.54
C ILE A 264 8.09 25.68 15.90
N GLY A 265 6.77 25.96 15.84
CA GLY A 265 6.24 27.14 15.19
C GLY A 265 6.47 27.10 13.69
N LEU A 266 6.04 26.00 13.04
CA LEU A 266 6.22 25.72 11.61
C LEU A 266 6.01 26.95 10.71
N PHE A 267 4.85 27.61 10.86
CA PHE A 267 4.43 28.73 10.01
C PHE A 267 5.03 30.09 10.39
N ARG A 268 5.89 30.17 11.41
CA ARG A 268 6.62 31.43 11.74
C ARG A 268 7.69 31.75 10.70
N GLN A 269 8.15 30.75 9.94
CA GLN A 269 9.12 30.90 8.85
C GLN A 269 8.50 30.38 7.54
N PRO A 270 7.85 31.25 6.74
CA PRO A 270 7.05 30.82 5.59
C PRO A 270 7.90 30.08 4.54
N GLN A 271 9.13 30.51 4.29
CA GLN A 271 10.03 29.86 3.33
C GLN A 271 10.38 28.41 3.72
N ARG A 272 10.58 28.16 5.03
CA ARG A 272 10.80 26.80 5.54
C ARG A 272 9.55 25.95 5.38
N ALA A 273 8.38 26.51 5.72
CA ALA A 273 7.10 25.82 5.57
C ALA A 273 6.79 25.49 4.10
N ILE A 274 7.05 26.40 3.17
CA ILE A 274 6.87 26.18 1.72
C ILE A 274 7.70 24.98 1.26
N ARG A 275 9.00 24.94 1.58
CA ARG A 275 9.87 23.82 1.17
C ARG A 275 9.42 22.49 1.78
N PHE A 276 9.03 22.50 3.06
CA PHE A 276 8.50 21.33 3.76
C PHE A 276 7.19 20.82 3.12
N ILE A 277 6.21 21.69 2.87
CA ILE A 277 4.93 21.27 2.28
C ILE A 277 5.14 20.77 0.85
N ASN A 278 6.05 21.38 0.09
CA ASN A 278 6.38 20.90 -1.25
C ASN A 278 6.99 19.48 -1.20
N GLN A 279 7.82 19.19 -0.20
CA GLN A 279 8.36 17.84 0.00
C GLN A 279 7.26 16.82 0.35
N LEU A 280 6.28 17.17 1.19
CA LEU A 280 5.14 16.30 1.46
C LEU A 280 4.27 16.07 0.21
N LEU A 281 4.07 17.11 -0.62
CA LEU A 281 3.35 16.99 -1.87
C LEU A 281 4.06 16.05 -2.86
N HIS A 282 5.39 16.10 -2.93
CA HIS A 282 6.17 15.19 -3.75
C HIS A 282 6.21 13.76 -3.18
N ALA A 283 6.29 13.61 -1.85
CA ALA A 283 6.29 12.29 -1.20
C ALA A 283 4.98 11.51 -1.42
N THR A 284 3.87 12.21 -1.66
CA THR A 284 2.55 11.61 -1.93
C THR A 284 2.27 11.39 -3.42
N ALA A 285 3.23 11.68 -4.30
CA ALA A 285 3.06 11.53 -5.73
C ALA A 285 3.57 10.17 -6.22
N SER A 286 2.78 9.49 -7.03
CA SER A 286 3.19 8.21 -7.64
C SER A 286 4.23 8.38 -8.76
N SER A 287 4.34 9.57 -9.38
CA SER A 287 5.44 9.93 -10.30
C SER A 287 5.30 11.41 -10.74
N PRO A 288 6.39 12.18 -10.87
CA PRO A 288 6.36 13.55 -11.37
C PRO A 288 6.28 13.60 -12.91
N LEU A 289 5.17 14.13 -13.41
CA LEU A 289 5.04 14.59 -14.79
C LEU A 289 5.86 15.87 -15.00
N SER A 290 6.91 15.82 -15.83
CA SER A 290 7.58 17.01 -16.33
C SER A 290 6.63 17.75 -17.28
N THR A 291 6.41 19.04 -17.05
CA THR A 291 5.61 19.89 -17.93
C THR A 291 6.45 21.08 -18.41
N GLU A 292 6.35 21.36 -19.70
CA GLU A 292 6.74 22.66 -20.24
C GLU A 292 5.63 23.68 -19.93
N GLU A 293 6.02 24.78 -19.29
CA GLU A 293 5.15 25.91 -18.93
C GLU A 293 4.81 26.73 -20.19
N ASN A 294 3.79 26.33 -20.94
CA ASN A 294 3.15 27.22 -21.92
C ASN A 294 1.78 27.67 -21.42
N SER A 295 1.69 28.93 -21.01
CA SER A 295 0.48 29.57 -20.47
C SER A 295 -0.64 29.64 -21.51
N VAL A 296 -1.73 28.90 -21.27
CA VAL A 296 -3.03 29.06 -21.95
C VAL A 296 -4.12 29.01 -20.89
N ASN A 297 -5.18 29.81 -21.06
CA ASN A 297 -6.31 29.92 -20.13
C ASN A 297 -7.17 28.63 -20.11
N ALA A 298 -7.80 28.34 -18.96
CA ALA A 298 -8.65 27.19 -18.66
C ALA A 298 -7.96 25.82 -18.77
N ALA A 299 -7.15 25.50 -17.75
CA ALA A 299 -6.51 24.19 -17.57
C ALA A 299 -7.23 23.30 -16.55
N LEU A 300 -7.17 21.97 -16.73
CA LEU A 300 -7.52 20.96 -15.74
C LEU A 300 -6.27 20.16 -15.38
N HIS A 301 -5.93 20.14 -14.09
CA HIS A 301 -4.82 19.37 -13.56
C HIS A 301 -5.34 18.22 -12.69
N MET A 302 -5.00 16.99 -13.05
CA MET A 302 -5.35 15.79 -12.29
C MET A 302 -4.11 15.09 -11.73
N GLN A 303 -4.04 14.95 -10.41
CA GLN A 303 -2.92 14.33 -9.68
C GLN A 303 -1.54 14.92 -10.05
N HIS A 304 -1.51 16.19 -10.46
CA HIS A 304 -0.29 16.87 -10.88
C HIS A 304 0.58 17.25 -9.68
N CYS A 305 1.90 17.11 -9.79
CA CYS A 305 2.81 17.35 -8.66
C CYS A 305 3.16 18.83 -8.46
N SER A 306 3.12 19.63 -9.51
CA SER A 306 3.46 21.04 -9.45
C SER A 306 2.26 21.91 -9.15
N VAL A 307 2.50 23.08 -8.57
CA VAL A 307 1.48 24.09 -8.31
C VAL A 307 1.58 25.15 -9.39
N SER A 308 0.51 25.32 -10.18
CA SER A 308 0.44 26.40 -11.18
C SER A 308 0.39 27.75 -10.47
N GLN A 309 1.23 28.69 -10.90
CA GLN A 309 1.41 29.99 -10.26
C GLN A 309 0.44 31.08 -10.74
N ASN A 310 -0.13 30.95 -11.94
CA ASN A 310 -0.78 32.08 -12.63
C ASN A 310 -2.21 31.80 -13.15
N ASP A 311 -2.79 30.62 -12.92
CA ASP A 311 -4.07 30.25 -13.54
C ASP A 311 -5.22 30.27 -12.53
N ALA A 312 -5.98 31.37 -12.52
CA ALA A 312 -7.17 31.52 -11.67
C ALA A 312 -8.38 30.72 -12.22
N GLU A 313 -8.39 30.36 -13.51
CA GLU A 313 -9.43 29.54 -14.14
C GLU A 313 -9.13 28.03 -14.02
N LEU A 314 -8.06 27.68 -13.32
CA LEU A 314 -7.62 26.30 -13.12
C LEU A 314 -8.67 25.45 -12.39
N VAL A 315 -8.84 24.22 -12.88
CA VAL A 315 -9.61 23.16 -12.24
C VAL A 315 -8.62 22.11 -11.72
N GLU A 316 -8.60 21.85 -10.41
CA GLU A 316 -7.75 20.83 -9.82
C GLU A 316 -8.56 19.62 -9.34
N VAL A 317 -8.15 18.44 -9.80
CA VAL A 317 -8.68 17.15 -9.35
C VAL A 317 -7.55 16.36 -8.69
N ASP A 318 -7.59 16.19 -7.37
CA ASP A 318 -6.51 15.50 -6.66
C ASP A 318 -7.01 14.89 -5.36
N GLN A 319 -6.19 14.05 -4.72
CA GLN A 319 -6.52 13.51 -3.41
C GLN A 319 -6.70 14.66 -2.38
N PRO A 320 -7.62 14.54 -1.40
CA PRO A 320 -7.92 15.62 -0.46
C PRO A 320 -6.68 16.17 0.27
N GLN A 321 -5.76 15.29 0.69
CA GLN A 321 -4.49 15.69 1.31
C GLN A 321 -3.60 16.54 0.40
N ARG A 322 -3.55 16.20 -0.89
CA ARG A 322 -2.72 16.91 -1.89
C ARG A 322 -3.33 18.26 -2.22
N LEU A 323 -4.65 18.35 -2.36
CA LEU A 323 -5.36 19.63 -2.52
C LEU A 323 -5.08 20.57 -1.34
N ALA A 324 -5.06 20.06 -0.11
CA ALA A 324 -4.72 20.84 1.07
C ALA A 324 -3.27 21.32 1.10
N PHE A 325 -2.30 20.49 0.71
CA PHE A 325 -0.90 20.93 0.55
C PHE A 325 -0.76 22.01 -0.52
N LYS A 326 -1.39 21.81 -1.67
CA LYS A 326 -1.42 22.80 -2.76
C LYS A 326 -2.08 24.11 -2.33
N TYR A 327 -3.16 24.04 -1.57
CA TYR A 327 -3.81 25.20 -0.97
C TYR A 327 -2.82 25.96 -0.06
N LEU A 328 -2.16 25.28 0.88
CA LEU A 328 -1.19 25.92 1.77
C LEU A 328 -0.02 26.53 1.00
N LEU A 329 0.50 25.86 -0.03
CA LEU A 329 1.57 26.41 -0.89
C LEU A 329 1.12 27.70 -1.58
N ARG A 330 -0.12 27.74 -2.09
CA ARG A 330 -0.68 28.96 -2.71
C ARG A 330 -0.83 30.08 -1.71
N VAL A 331 -1.38 29.81 -0.52
CA VAL A 331 -1.54 30.85 0.50
C VAL A 331 -0.16 31.38 0.96
N LEU A 332 0.80 30.50 1.22
CA LEU A 332 2.12 30.91 1.69
C LEU A 332 2.94 31.68 0.64
N ASN A 333 2.71 31.42 -0.65
CA ASN A 333 3.36 32.15 -1.76
C ASN A 333 2.53 33.33 -2.30
N ASN A 334 1.31 33.55 -1.79
CA ASN A 334 0.34 34.51 -2.33
C ASN A 334 -0.02 34.27 -3.81
N TRP A 335 -0.17 33.01 -4.21
CA TRP A 335 -0.64 32.64 -5.54
C TRP A 335 -2.17 32.59 -5.62
N PRO A 336 -2.77 32.82 -6.80
CA PRO A 336 -4.21 32.66 -7.00
C PRO A 336 -4.66 31.24 -6.70
N HIS A 337 -5.86 31.13 -6.11
CA HIS A 337 -6.53 29.85 -5.90
C HIS A 337 -7.21 29.38 -7.19
N PRO A 338 -7.26 28.05 -7.46
CA PRO A 338 -8.02 27.51 -8.58
C PRO A 338 -9.51 27.85 -8.45
N ALA A 339 -10.18 27.99 -9.59
CA ALA A 339 -11.62 28.21 -9.67
C ALA A 339 -12.40 27.05 -9.05
N LEU A 340 -11.89 25.82 -9.19
CA LEU A 340 -12.56 24.62 -8.71
C LEU A 340 -11.55 23.57 -8.22
N CYS A 341 -11.78 23.02 -7.03
CA CYS A 341 -11.09 21.83 -6.52
C CYS A 341 -12.08 20.68 -6.34
N ARG A 342 -11.71 19.46 -6.73
CA ARG A 342 -12.50 18.25 -6.50
C ARG A 342 -11.62 17.05 -6.16
N ALA A 343 -12.12 16.15 -5.30
CA ALA A 343 -11.44 14.89 -5.00
C ALA A 343 -11.72 13.80 -6.05
N ASP A 344 -12.90 13.86 -6.68
CA ASP A 344 -13.33 12.92 -7.71
C ASP A 344 -13.56 13.64 -9.04
N LEU A 345 -13.00 13.09 -10.11
CA LEU A 345 -13.15 13.60 -11.46
C LEU A 345 -14.61 13.62 -11.91
N PHE A 346 -15.40 12.60 -11.56
CA PHE A 346 -16.79 12.50 -11.99
C PHE A 346 -17.74 13.42 -11.20
N SER A 347 -17.24 14.12 -10.19
CA SER A 347 -17.97 15.16 -9.46
C SER A 347 -17.89 16.54 -10.12
N LEU A 348 -17.20 16.65 -11.26
CA LEU A 348 -17.13 17.90 -12.03
C LEU A 348 -18.50 18.28 -12.62
N PRO A 349 -18.77 19.59 -12.78
CA PRO A 349 -19.96 20.07 -13.49
C PRO A 349 -20.02 19.52 -14.92
N ARG A 350 -21.23 19.23 -15.41
CA ARG A 350 -21.43 18.65 -16.75
C ARG A 350 -21.04 19.58 -17.90
N GLU A 351 -21.13 20.90 -17.70
CA GLU A 351 -20.89 21.93 -18.72
C GLU A 351 -19.47 22.53 -18.59
N ILE A 352 -18.47 21.69 -18.29
CA ILE A 352 -17.09 22.15 -18.19
C ILE A 352 -16.41 22.05 -19.56
N THR A 353 -15.84 23.15 -20.03
CA THR A 353 -15.03 23.19 -21.26
C THR A 353 -13.60 23.51 -20.89
N VAL A 354 -12.68 22.60 -21.19
CA VAL A 354 -11.27 22.71 -20.82
C VAL A 354 -10.41 22.71 -22.08
N HIS A 355 -9.45 23.63 -22.21
CA HIS A 355 -8.58 23.72 -23.38
C HIS A 355 -7.23 23.03 -23.17
N ARG A 356 -6.80 22.86 -21.92
CA ARG A 356 -5.57 22.15 -21.55
C ARG A 356 -5.83 21.16 -20.43
N ILE A 357 -5.47 19.90 -20.63
CA ILE A 357 -5.58 18.87 -19.59
C ILE A 357 -4.19 18.28 -19.32
N VAL A 358 -3.82 18.17 -18.05
CA VAL A 358 -2.64 17.43 -17.60
C VAL A 358 -3.08 16.46 -16.52
N ALA A 359 -3.00 15.15 -16.78
CA ALA A 359 -3.50 14.14 -15.87
C ALA A 359 -2.53 12.98 -15.71
N ASN A 360 -2.29 12.59 -14.46
CA ASN A 360 -1.67 11.30 -14.13
C ASN A 360 -2.77 10.34 -13.66
N LEU A 361 -2.90 9.19 -14.33
CA LEU A 361 -3.97 8.22 -14.08
C LEU A 361 -3.34 6.88 -13.69
N VAL A 362 -3.37 6.56 -12.40
CA VAL A 362 -2.70 5.38 -11.82
C VAL A 362 -3.63 4.42 -11.09
N ASP A 363 -4.94 4.66 -11.10
CA ASP A 363 -5.90 3.82 -10.37
C ASP A 363 -6.21 2.52 -11.13
N HIS A 364 -5.55 1.44 -10.70
CA HIS A 364 -5.67 0.10 -11.25
C HIS A 364 -6.91 -0.68 -10.78
N GLU A 365 -7.69 -0.15 -9.84
CA GLU A 365 -8.84 -0.89 -9.31
C GLU A 365 -9.96 -1.02 -10.35
N VAL A 366 -10.65 -2.16 -10.35
CA VAL A 366 -11.84 -2.34 -11.16
C VAL A 366 -13.05 -1.81 -10.38
N PRO A 367 -13.75 -0.77 -10.89
CA PRO A 367 -14.89 -0.18 -10.20
C PRO A 367 -16.07 -1.16 -10.08
N SER A 368 -16.84 -1.01 -9.01
CA SER A 368 -18.05 -1.80 -8.78
C SER A 368 -19.13 -1.50 -9.84
N THR A 369 -20.15 -2.37 -9.97
CA THR A 369 -21.24 -2.18 -10.94
C THR A 369 -21.97 -0.85 -10.78
N HIS A 370 -22.17 -0.40 -9.54
CA HIS A 370 -22.84 0.86 -9.26
C HIS A 370 -22.07 2.05 -9.85
N TYR A 371 -20.77 2.17 -9.56
CA TYR A 371 -19.92 3.25 -10.07
C TYR A 371 -19.79 3.22 -11.60
N ARG A 372 -19.65 2.04 -12.20
CA ARG A 372 -19.58 1.89 -13.67
C ARG A 372 -20.79 2.50 -14.37
N ASN A 373 -21.99 2.21 -13.88
CA ASN A 373 -23.22 2.73 -14.48
C ASN A 373 -23.30 4.27 -14.34
N ALA A 374 -22.90 4.80 -13.19
CA ALA A 374 -22.87 6.24 -12.96
C ALA A 374 -21.86 6.93 -13.88
N TRP A 375 -20.61 6.46 -13.93
CA TRP A 375 -19.55 7.03 -14.74
C TRP A 375 -19.82 6.92 -16.25
N GLN A 376 -20.44 5.84 -16.71
CA GLN A 376 -20.87 5.71 -18.11
C GLN A 376 -21.84 6.82 -18.52
N ALA A 377 -22.74 7.25 -17.64
CA ALA A 377 -23.63 8.37 -17.96
C ALA A 377 -22.86 9.69 -18.16
N HIS A 378 -21.81 9.94 -17.37
CA HIS A 378 -20.93 11.10 -17.55
C HIS A 378 -20.12 11.02 -18.86
N ILE A 379 -19.59 9.84 -19.17
CA ILE A 379 -18.85 9.62 -20.44
C ILE A 379 -19.78 9.82 -21.64
N HIS A 380 -20.99 9.27 -21.61
CA HIS A 380 -21.96 9.48 -22.70
C HIS A 380 -22.37 10.95 -22.88
N ALA A 381 -22.37 11.74 -21.80
CA ALA A 381 -22.63 13.17 -21.90
C ALA A 381 -21.45 13.93 -22.54
N ALA A 382 -20.22 13.52 -22.26
CA ALA A 382 -19.02 14.13 -22.82
C ALA A 382 -18.81 13.80 -24.32
N TRP A 383 -19.25 12.62 -24.76
CA TRP A 383 -19.15 12.17 -26.15
C TRP A 383 -20.48 12.30 -26.89
N SER A 384 -20.73 13.46 -27.50
CA SER A 384 -21.96 13.71 -28.27
C SER A 384 -22.01 12.86 -29.55
N GLY A 385 -22.58 11.65 -29.46
CA GLY A 385 -22.84 10.78 -30.62
C GLY A 385 -22.10 9.44 -30.63
N HIS A 386 -21.07 9.29 -29.78
CA HIS A 386 -20.36 8.01 -29.61
C HIS A 386 -20.76 7.36 -28.29
N ARG A 387 -21.21 6.11 -28.34
CA ARG A 387 -21.49 5.27 -27.17
C ARG A 387 -20.48 4.14 -27.10
N PRO A 388 -19.24 4.42 -26.70
CA PRO A 388 -18.23 3.37 -26.62
C PRO A 388 -18.64 2.36 -25.54
N LEU A 389 -18.69 1.08 -25.92
CA LEU A 389 -18.99 -0.03 -25.01
C LEU A 389 -17.68 -0.53 -24.39
N TRP A 390 -17.57 -0.43 -23.08
CA TRP A 390 -16.34 -0.78 -22.35
C TRP A 390 -16.45 -2.12 -21.64
N PRO A 391 -15.36 -2.92 -21.62
CA PRO A 391 -15.31 -4.15 -20.86
C PRO A 391 -15.61 -3.94 -19.37
N ARG A 392 -16.21 -4.95 -18.76
CA ARG A 392 -16.55 -4.93 -17.32
C ARG A 392 -15.32 -4.89 -16.41
N ASN A 393 -14.17 -5.33 -16.89
CA ASN A 393 -12.89 -5.38 -16.19
C ASN A 393 -11.98 -4.18 -16.47
N THR A 394 -12.49 -3.11 -17.12
CA THR A 394 -11.74 -1.87 -17.29
C THR A 394 -11.44 -1.25 -15.91
N PRO A 395 -10.18 -0.94 -15.59
CA PRO A 395 -9.77 -0.26 -14.36
C PRO A 395 -10.25 1.20 -14.35
N THR A 396 -10.28 1.82 -13.16
CA THR A 396 -10.75 3.19 -12.95
C THR A 396 -10.04 4.20 -13.85
N TRP A 397 -8.70 4.10 -14.01
CA TRP A 397 -7.95 4.99 -14.89
C TRP A 397 -8.48 4.99 -16.33
N GLY A 398 -8.99 3.86 -16.83
CA GLY A 398 -9.54 3.75 -18.18
C GLY A 398 -10.80 4.58 -18.36
N TYR A 399 -11.71 4.53 -17.38
CA TYR A 399 -12.91 5.39 -17.38
C TYR A 399 -12.55 6.87 -17.27
N GLN A 400 -11.56 7.21 -16.45
CA GLN A 400 -11.08 8.58 -16.27
C GLN A 400 -10.47 9.14 -17.57
N ALA A 401 -9.60 8.38 -18.24
CA ALA A 401 -8.97 8.77 -19.51
C ALA A 401 -10.03 9.12 -20.57
N LEU A 402 -11.07 8.30 -20.68
CA LEU A 402 -12.14 8.50 -21.65
C LEU A 402 -13.01 9.72 -21.37
N TYR A 403 -13.31 9.95 -20.09
CA TYR A 403 -14.04 11.15 -19.71
C TYR A 403 -13.22 12.40 -20.01
N LEU A 404 -11.92 12.41 -19.67
CA LEU A 404 -11.01 13.53 -19.95
C LEU A 404 -10.88 13.84 -21.45
N LEU A 405 -10.76 12.81 -22.29
CA LEU A 405 -10.78 12.98 -23.74
C LEU A 405 -12.13 13.55 -24.20
N GLY A 406 -13.26 13.11 -23.64
CA GLY A 406 -14.57 13.62 -24.05
C GLY A 406 -14.77 15.12 -23.78
N ILE A 407 -14.33 15.61 -22.62
CA ILE A 407 -14.56 16.99 -22.17
C ILE A 407 -13.59 18.04 -22.73
N LEU A 408 -12.51 17.60 -23.40
CA LEU A 408 -11.52 18.50 -23.97
C LEU A 408 -12.14 19.33 -25.11
N ALA A 409 -11.99 20.64 -25.09
CA ALA A 409 -12.52 21.51 -26.15
C ALA A 409 -11.85 21.23 -27.51
N ASP A 410 -12.49 21.64 -28.60
CA ASP A 410 -11.91 21.56 -29.94
C ASP A 410 -10.59 22.33 -30.00
N GLN A 411 -9.58 21.76 -30.66
CA GLN A 411 -8.19 22.25 -30.69
C GLN A 411 -7.50 22.29 -29.32
N GLY A 412 -8.13 21.73 -28.27
CA GLY A 412 -7.55 21.59 -26.96
C GLY A 412 -6.38 20.61 -26.95
N THR A 413 -5.51 20.74 -25.95
CA THR A 413 -4.33 19.87 -25.76
C THR A 413 -4.47 19.06 -24.48
N ILE A 414 -4.00 17.81 -24.52
CA ILE A 414 -4.04 16.93 -23.37
C ILE A 414 -2.74 16.14 -23.24
N GLN A 415 -2.21 16.10 -22.02
CA GLN A 415 -1.11 15.25 -21.61
C GLN A 415 -1.62 14.23 -20.59
N LEU A 416 -1.62 12.96 -20.96
CA LEU A 416 -2.00 11.85 -20.07
C LEU A 416 -0.78 11.02 -19.72
N CYS A 417 -0.59 10.71 -18.44
CA CYS A 417 0.22 9.59 -18.01
C CYS A 417 -0.69 8.43 -17.62
N LEU A 418 -0.44 7.29 -18.25
CA LEU A 418 -1.09 6.02 -18.03
C LEU A 418 -0.05 5.01 -17.52
N PRO A 419 -0.45 3.93 -16.83
CA PRO A 419 0.48 2.87 -16.50
C PRO A 419 0.98 2.19 -17.78
N ALA A 420 2.25 1.76 -17.83
CA ALA A 420 2.79 1.06 -19.01
C ALA A 420 1.98 -0.20 -19.37
N SER A 421 1.42 -0.87 -18.37
CA SER A 421 0.52 -2.01 -18.55
C SER A 421 -0.72 -1.70 -19.39
N ALA A 422 -1.10 -0.43 -19.57
CA ALA A 422 -2.19 -0.01 -20.45
C ALA A 422 -2.01 -0.51 -21.88
N LEU A 423 -0.77 -0.50 -22.39
CA LEU A 423 -0.43 -0.96 -23.74
C LEU A 423 -0.69 -2.45 -23.95
N CYS A 424 -0.76 -3.22 -22.87
CA CYS A 424 -0.97 -4.66 -22.88
C CYS A 424 -2.45 -5.05 -22.67
N LEU A 425 -3.35 -4.08 -22.52
CA LEU A 425 -4.75 -4.37 -22.21
C LEU A 425 -5.57 -4.65 -23.49
N PRO A 426 -6.43 -5.69 -23.50
CA PRO A 426 -7.13 -6.14 -24.71
C PRO A 426 -8.08 -5.12 -25.33
N TRP A 427 -8.44 -4.07 -24.59
CA TRP A 427 -9.37 -3.04 -25.01
C TRP A 427 -8.69 -1.72 -25.36
N ILE A 428 -7.36 -1.63 -25.26
CA ILE A 428 -6.62 -0.41 -25.58
C ILE A 428 -6.76 -0.03 -27.07
N ASP A 429 -6.94 -1.01 -27.96
CA ASP A 429 -7.21 -0.78 -29.38
C ASP A 429 -8.50 0.04 -29.61
N HIS A 430 -9.46 -0.02 -28.69
CA HIS A 430 -10.66 0.83 -28.76
C HIS A 430 -10.31 2.29 -28.46
N ILE A 431 -9.38 2.55 -27.54
CA ILE A 431 -8.85 3.89 -27.30
C ILE A 431 -8.07 4.36 -28.53
N PHE A 432 -7.20 3.52 -29.12
CA PHE A 432 -6.45 3.89 -30.31
C PHE A 432 -7.32 4.21 -31.51
N THR A 433 -8.40 3.45 -31.71
CA THR A 433 -9.39 3.75 -32.76
C THR A 433 -10.02 5.14 -32.56
N LEU A 434 -10.35 5.48 -31.31
CA LEU A 434 -10.91 6.78 -30.95
C LEU A 434 -9.88 7.91 -31.11
N LEU A 435 -8.62 7.66 -30.74
CA LEU A 435 -7.53 8.61 -30.95
C LEU A 435 -7.28 8.86 -32.44
N ALA A 436 -7.24 7.82 -33.27
CA ALA A 436 -7.03 7.95 -34.72
C ALA A 436 -8.12 8.77 -35.43
N GLY A 437 -9.36 8.77 -34.91
CA GLY A 437 -10.48 9.49 -35.53
C GLY A 437 -10.57 10.97 -35.15
N GLU A 438 -10.32 11.30 -33.88
CA GLU A 438 -10.64 12.61 -33.29
C GLU A 438 -9.41 13.41 -32.82
N TYR A 439 -8.24 12.76 -32.75
CA TYR A 439 -7.03 13.33 -32.15
C TYR A 439 -5.83 13.28 -33.09
N THR A 440 -4.94 14.24 -32.88
CA THR A 440 -3.60 14.24 -33.45
C THR A 440 -2.62 14.00 -32.32
N VAL A 441 -1.84 12.93 -32.44
CA VAL A 441 -0.78 12.58 -31.50
C VAL A 441 0.46 13.42 -31.82
N LYS A 442 0.98 14.12 -30.81
CA LYS A 442 2.24 14.87 -30.90
C LYS A 442 3.41 14.03 -30.41
N GLU A 443 3.24 13.41 -29.24
CA GLU A 443 4.28 12.60 -28.61
C GLU A 443 3.69 11.41 -27.87
N LEU A 444 4.36 10.26 -28.01
CA LEU A 444 4.16 9.05 -27.23
C LEU A 444 5.49 8.71 -26.57
N ALA A 445 5.51 8.57 -25.25
CA ALA A 445 6.74 8.22 -24.53
C ALA A 445 6.51 7.10 -23.52
N LEU A 446 7.48 6.21 -23.39
CA LEU A 446 7.53 5.24 -22.30
C LEU A 446 8.75 5.56 -21.43
N ILE A 447 8.50 6.03 -20.21
CA ILE A 447 9.54 6.41 -19.26
C ILE A 447 9.35 5.56 -18.01
N ALA A 448 10.33 4.68 -17.73
CA ALA A 448 10.22 3.66 -16.70
C ALA A 448 8.93 2.83 -16.89
N ASP A 449 7.98 2.88 -15.95
CA ASP A 449 6.72 2.13 -15.98
C ASP A 449 5.50 3.01 -16.34
N GLN A 450 5.73 4.16 -16.97
CA GLN A 450 4.69 5.11 -17.33
C GLN A 450 4.64 5.39 -18.83
N PHE A 451 3.44 5.26 -19.39
CA PHE A 451 3.14 5.59 -20.76
C PHE A 451 2.53 6.99 -20.83
N THR A 452 3.23 7.91 -21.50
CA THR A 452 2.83 9.31 -21.65
C THR A 452 2.30 9.57 -23.05
N LEU A 453 1.14 10.22 -23.12
CA LEU A 453 0.45 10.63 -24.34
C LEU A 453 0.36 12.15 -24.38
N GLN A 454 0.84 12.79 -25.43
CA GLN A 454 0.55 14.19 -25.73
C GLN A 454 -0.30 14.27 -27.00
N LEU A 455 -1.51 14.81 -26.86
CA LEU A 455 -2.53 14.82 -27.89
C LEU A 455 -3.11 16.23 -28.10
N GLU A 456 -3.61 16.48 -29.29
CA GLU A 456 -4.43 17.65 -29.63
C GLU A 456 -5.77 17.18 -30.21
N ARG A 457 -6.89 17.75 -29.77
CA ARG A 457 -8.23 17.42 -30.29
C ARG A 457 -8.45 18.08 -31.63
N ARG A 458 -7.91 17.44 -32.65
CA ARG A 458 -7.99 17.82 -34.06
C ARG A 458 -7.64 16.58 -34.87
N ASN A 459 -8.26 16.42 -36.04
CA ASN A 459 -7.83 15.41 -36.99
C ASN A 459 -6.83 16.01 -38.00
N ALA A 460 -5.56 15.63 -37.89
CA ALA A 460 -4.48 16.00 -38.81
C ALA A 460 -3.63 14.76 -39.12
N PRO A 461 -4.07 13.90 -40.06
CA PRO A 461 -3.47 12.58 -40.28
C PRO A 461 -2.02 12.66 -40.79
N GLU A 462 -1.69 13.71 -41.53
CA GLU A 462 -0.35 13.94 -42.08
C GLU A 462 0.67 14.45 -41.04
N GLN A 463 0.22 14.80 -39.83
CA GLN A 463 1.11 15.31 -38.80
C GLN A 463 1.99 14.19 -38.26
N ILE A 464 3.27 14.49 -38.07
CA ILE A 464 4.25 13.54 -37.53
C ILE A 464 4.10 13.47 -36.00
N ALA A 465 3.90 12.25 -35.49
CA ALA A 465 3.98 11.93 -34.07
C ALA A 465 5.41 11.48 -33.71
N LEU A 466 5.91 11.95 -32.58
CA LEU A 466 7.18 11.51 -32.02
C LEU A 466 6.94 10.32 -31.08
N VAL A 467 7.58 9.19 -31.34
CA VAL A 467 7.54 7.99 -30.49
C VAL A 467 8.88 7.83 -29.79
N CYS A 468 8.90 8.10 -28.48
CA CYS A 468 10.06 8.07 -27.60
C CYS A 468 10.06 6.78 -26.75
N GLY A 469 10.84 5.78 -27.15
CA GLY A 469 11.18 4.64 -26.29
C GLY A 469 12.39 4.92 -25.40
N GLU A 470 12.79 3.95 -24.57
CA GLU A 470 13.89 4.12 -23.61
C GLU A 470 15.24 4.50 -24.26
N ALA A 471 15.51 4.00 -25.47
CA ALA A 471 16.78 4.26 -26.17
C ALA A 471 16.63 4.77 -27.61
N ARG A 472 15.40 4.90 -28.12
CA ARG A 472 15.15 5.27 -29.52
C ARG A 472 14.02 6.29 -29.62
N ARG A 473 14.16 7.20 -30.59
CA ARG A 473 13.11 8.13 -31.03
C ARG A 473 12.78 7.84 -32.49
N VAL A 474 11.50 7.70 -32.79
CA VAL A 474 10.99 7.42 -34.14
C VAL A 474 9.92 8.45 -34.49
N GLU A 475 9.95 8.94 -35.71
CA GLU A 475 8.94 9.84 -36.27
C GLU A 475 7.99 9.03 -37.15
N ILE A 476 6.69 9.05 -36.84
CA ILE A 476 5.67 8.27 -37.55
C ILE A 476 4.47 9.18 -37.88
N PRO A 477 3.99 9.21 -39.12
CA PRO A 477 2.73 9.88 -39.48
C PRO A 477 1.54 9.37 -38.65
N ASN A 478 0.59 10.25 -38.31
CA ASN A 478 -0.56 9.90 -37.47
C ASN A 478 -1.49 8.85 -38.10
N ASP A 479 -1.61 8.82 -39.42
CA ASP A 479 -2.39 7.82 -40.17
C ASP A 479 -1.78 6.40 -40.10
N GLU A 480 -0.46 6.30 -39.97
CA GLU A 480 0.24 5.02 -39.84
C GLU A 480 0.42 4.56 -38.37
N LEU A 481 0.34 5.50 -37.42
CA LEU A 481 0.71 5.30 -36.01
C LEU A 481 -0.02 4.13 -35.33
N PHE A 482 -1.32 4.00 -35.58
CA PHE A 482 -2.16 2.95 -34.99
C PHE A 482 -2.45 1.79 -35.95
N GLY A 483 -1.93 1.82 -37.19
CA GLY A 483 -2.21 0.81 -38.22
C GLY A 483 -1.72 -0.60 -37.87
N GLY A 484 -0.71 -0.72 -36.99
CA GLY A 484 -0.18 -1.99 -36.49
C GLY A 484 -0.82 -2.51 -35.20
N GLY A 485 -1.81 -1.79 -34.63
CA GLY A 485 -2.44 -2.10 -33.34
C GLY A 485 -1.52 -1.89 -32.13
N ALA A 486 -2.04 -2.19 -30.94
CA ALA A 486 -1.33 -1.96 -29.68
C ALA A 486 0.06 -2.61 -29.59
N ILE A 487 0.19 -3.83 -30.11
CA ILE A 487 1.41 -4.62 -29.97
C ILE A 487 2.57 -4.01 -30.75
N ALA A 488 2.32 -3.48 -31.95
CA ALA A 488 3.35 -2.80 -32.73
C ALA A 488 3.87 -1.57 -31.98
N LEU A 489 2.96 -0.80 -31.37
CA LEU A 489 3.31 0.37 -30.59
C LEU A 489 4.09 0.02 -29.32
N THR A 490 3.69 -1.03 -28.60
CA THR A 490 4.42 -1.54 -27.42
C THR A 490 5.87 -1.91 -27.77
N LEU A 491 6.08 -2.57 -28.90
CA LEU A 491 7.42 -2.95 -29.35
C LEU A 491 8.30 -1.75 -29.68
N LEU A 492 7.73 -0.72 -30.33
CA LEU A 492 8.43 0.53 -30.62
C LEU A 492 8.85 1.28 -29.35
N LEU A 493 8.02 1.22 -28.30
CA LEU A 493 8.26 1.93 -27.04
C LEU A 493 9.22 1.18 -26.09
N GLN A 494 9.13 -0.15 -25.99
CA GLN A 494 9.95 -0.96 -25.07
C GLN A 494 11.35 -1.32 -25.62
N ASN A 495 11.69 -0.88 -26.83
CA ASN A 495 13.01 -1.04 -27.43
C ASN A 495 13.55 -2.49 -27.45
N LYS A 496 12.71 -3.46 -27.86
CA LYS A 496 13.16 -4.84 -28.12
C LYS A 496 13.63 -4.98 -29.57
N GLU A 497 14.83 -4.49 -29.87
CA GLU A 497 15.38 -4.45 -31.24
C GLU A 497 15.32 -5.81 -31.94
N ASP A 498 15.62 -6.90 -31.23
CA ASP A 498 15.64 -8.24 -31.82
C ASP A 498 14.25 -8.66 -32.31
N LEU A 499 13.20 -8.37 -31.54
CA LEU A 499 11.81 -8.66 -31.92
C LEU A 499 11.34 -7.75 -33.06
N LEU A 500 11.70 -6.47 -33.01
CA LEU A 500 11.40 -5.50 -34.07
C LEU A 500 12.04 -5.91 -35.39
N ARG A 501 13.31 -6.31 -35.39
CA ARG A 501 14.01 -6.82 -36.60
C ARG A 501 13.30 -8.03 -37.21
N LEU A 502 12.80 -8.95 -36.38
CA LEU A 502 12.04 -10.11 -36.86
C LEU A 502 10.72 -9.73 -37.52
N ILE A 503 10.06 -8.67 -37.05
CA ILE A 503 8.82 -8.15 -37.64
C ILE A 503 9.13 -7.35 -38.92
N GLU A 504 10.11 -6.45 -38.88
CA GLU A 504 10.56 -5.66 -40.04
C GLU A 504 11.05 -6.57 -41.18
N ALA A 505 11.77 -7.65 -40.86
CA ALA A 505 12.20 -8.67 -41.80
C ALA A 505 11.06 -9.61 -42.27
N LYS A 506 9.83 -9.39 -41.80
CA LYS A 506 8.62 -10.21 -42.10
C LYS A 506 8.76 -11.69 -41.71
N ARG A 507 9.66 -11.99 -40.77
CA ARG A 507 9.88 -13.34 -40.22
C ARG A 507 8.81 -13.69 -39.18
N LEU A 508 8.39 -12.68 -38.40
CA LEU A 508 7.17 -12.68 -37.60
C LEU A 508 6.15 -11.74 -38.26
N ARG A 509 4.87 -12.09 -38.18
CA ARG A 509 3.76 -11.28 -38.68
C ARG A 509 2.84 -10.91 -37.53
N LEU A 510 2.41 -9.65 -37.51
CA LEU A 510 1.34 -9.19 -36.63
C LEU A 510 0.05 -9.98 -36.97
N PRO A 511 -0.82 -10.25 -35.97
CA PRO A 511 -2.09 -10.89 -36.23
C PRO A 511 -2.91 -10.01 -37.16
N SER A 512 -3.21 -10.53 -38.34
CA SER A 512 -4.24 -10.00 -39.24
C SER A 512 -5.36 -11.04 -39.30
N GLU A 513 -6.55 -10.70 -39.80
CA GLU A 513 -7.69 -11.62 -39.96
C GLU A 513 -7.43 -12.80 -40.94
N ASP A 514 -6.18 -13.03 -41.35
CA ASP A 514 -5.79 -14.14 -42.20
C ASP A 514 -5.89 -15.48 -41.45
N HIS A 515 -6.63 -16.43 -42.01
CA HIS A 515 -6.73 -17.79 -41.50
C HIS A 515 -5.37 -18.51 -41.58
N TYR A 516 -4.81 -18.85 -40.42
CA TYR A 516 -3.60 -19.67 -40.32
C TYR A 516 -3.91 -21.12 -40.67
N SER A 517 -3.05 -21.76 -41.46
CA SER A 517 -3.28 -23.11 -42.02
C SER A 517 -3.12 -24.26 -41.01
N SER A 518 -2.37 -24.08 -39.92
CA SER A 518 -2.02 -25.16 -38.98
C SER A 518 -2.19 -24.75 -37.51
N GLU A 519 -3.20 -25.32 -36.85
CA GLU A 519 -3.51 -25.08 -35.44
C GLU A 519 -2.50 -25.77 -34.50
N ASP A 520 -2.03 -26.98 -34.87
CA ASP A 520 -1.01 -27.72 -34.11
C ASP A 520 0.35 -27.02 -34.14
N GLY A 521 0.72 -26.45 -35.30
CA GLY A 521 1.93 -25.64 -35.44
C GLY A 521 1.93 -24.40 -34.53
N ARG A 522 0.75 -23.75 -34.39
CA ARG A 522 0.56 -22.62 -33.47
C ARG A 522 0.68 -23.04 -32.01
N GLN A 523 0.05 -24.14 -31.61
CA GLN A 523 0.15 -24.64 -30.23
C GLN A 523 1.60 -24.97 -29.85
N ARG A 524 2.38 -25.50 -30.79
CA ARG A 524 3.82 -25.76 -30.59
C ARG A 524 4.63 -24.47 -30.51
N PHE A 525 4.31 -23.46 -31.34
CA PHE A 525 4.92 -22.13 -31.22
C PHE A 525 4.63 -21.49 -29.86
N HIS A 526 3.41 -21.59 -29.32
CA HIS A 526 3.08 -21.07 -27.99
C HIS A 526 3.90 -21.69 -26.84
N LYS A 527 4.44 -22.91 -27.04
CA LYS A 527 5.32 -23.58 -26.08
C LYS A 527 6.80 -23.17 -26.19
N SER A 528 7.18 -22.44 -27.24
CA SER A 528 8.56 -21.99 -27.47
C SER A 528 9.01 -20.94 -26.46
N CYS A 529 10.31 -20.88 -26.18
CA CYS A 529 10.89 -19.83 -25.33
C CYS A 529 10.70 -18.43 -25.94
N LEU A 530 10.76 -18.32 -27.28
CA LEU A 530 10.51 -17.07 -27.99
C LEU A 530 9.10 -16.53 -27.72
N CYS A 531 8.08 -17.37 -27.85
CA CYS A 531 6.70 -16.98 -27.57
C CYS A 531 6.50 -16.65 -26.08
N GLN A 532 7.15 -17.39 -25.16
CA GLN A 532 7.09 -17.10 -23.73
C GLN A 532 7.72 -15.75 -23.37
N GLN A 533 8.85 -15.39 -24.00
CA GLN A 533 9.49 -14.09 -23.83
C GLN A 533 8.64 -12.95 -24.40
N MET A 534 8.11 -13.13 -25.61
CA MET A 534 7.18 -12.18 -26.22
C MET A 534 5.93 -12.00 -25.36
N SER A 535 5.36 -13.10 -24.88
CA SER A 535 4.23 -13.13 -23.96
C SER A 535 4.55 -12.37 -22.67
N LYS A 536 5.70 -12.62 -22.04
CA LYS A 536 6.11 -11.93 -20.80
C LYS A 536 6.30 -10.42 -21.03
N THR A 537 6.80 -10.05 -22.21
CA THR A 537 7.12 -8.67 -22.55
C THR A 537 5.88 -7.87 -23.00
N LEU A 538 5.01 -8.47 -23.81
CA LEU A 538 3.86 -7.82 -24.45
C LEU A 538 2.53 -8.03 -23.71
N LEU A 539 2.39 -9.10 -22.91
CA LEU A 539 1.15 -9.44 -22.21
C LEU A 539 1.32 -9.50 -20.68
N GLY A 540 2.56 -9.31 -20.17
CA GLY A 540 2.87 -9.36 -18.74
C GLY A 540 2.92 -10.78 -18.16
N SER A 541 2.81 -10.88 -16.83
CA SER A 541 3.20 -12.07 -16.06
C SER A 541 2.19 -13.24 -16.03
N ASN A 542 1.01 -13.14 -16.66
CA ASN A 542 0.08 -14.28 -16.80
C ASN A 542 -0.97 -14.04 -17.92
N PRO A 543 -0.64 -14.29 -19.19
CA PRO A 543 -1.65 -14.21 -20.25
C PRO A 543 -2.57 -15.43 -20.18
N SER A 544 -3.88 -15.17 -20.21
CA SER A 544 -4.83 -16.24 -20.53
C SER A 544 -4.57 -16.71 -21.97
N GLY A 545 -4.74 -18.01 -22.26
CA GLY A 545 -4.45 -18.58 -23.58
C GLY A 545 -5.15 -17.88 -24.76
N LYS A 546 -6.26 -17.16 -24.51
CA LYS A 546 -6.98 -16.36 -25.51
C LYS A 546 -6.20 -15.13 -26.03
N TYR A 547 -5.21 -14.65 -25.29
CA TYR A 547 -4.41 -13.49 -25.68
C TYR A 547 -3.12 -13.86 -26.41
N LEU A 548 -2.72 -15.14 -26.36
CA LEU A 548 -1.58 -15.63 -27.15
C LEU A 548 -1.85 -15.51 -28.66
N ASP A 549 -3.12 -15.62 -29.07
CA ASP A 549 -3.52 -15.44 -30.47
C ASP A 549 -3.34 -14.02 -31.00
N GLN A 550 -3.12 -13.05 -30.10
CA GLN A 550 -2.80 -11.66 -30.46
C GLN A 550 -1.29 -11.44 -30.61
N LEU A 551 -0.44 -12.40 -30.25
CA LEU A 551 1.01 -12.22 -30.41
C LEU A 551 1.44 -12.34 -31.88
N PRO A 552 2.55 -11.67 -32.27
CA PRO A 552 3.15 -11.87 -33.57
C PRO A 552 3.55 -13.35 -33.76
N VAL A 553 3.14 -13.94 -34.88
CA VAL A 553 3.37 -15.37 -35.17
C VAL A 553 4.22 -15.55 -36.44
N PRO A 554 4.95 -16.67 -36.55
CA PRO A 554 5.69 -17.02 -37.76
C PRO A 554 4.79 -17.19 -38.98
N SER A 555 5.39 -17.17 -40.17
CA SER A 555 4.68 -17.49 -41.41
C SER A 555 4.11 -18.92 -41.42
N SER A 556 3.07 -19.16 -42.23
CA SER A 556 2.42 -20.48 -42.36
C SER A 556 3.41 -21.61 -42.65
N LYS A 557 4.42 -21.39 -43.50
CA LYS A 557 5.46 -22.38 -43.81
C LYS A 557 6.24 -22.84 -42.58
N VAL A 558 6.52 -21.93 -41.64
CA VAL A 558 7.22 -22.24 -40.39
C VAL A 558 6.28 -22.99 -39.45
N LEU A 559 5.02 -22.56 -39.35
CA LEU A 559 4.01 -23.24 -38.53
C LEU A 559 3.74 -24.68 -39.02
N ASP A 560 3.66 -24.89 -40.34
CA ASP A 560 3.48 -26.22 -40.94
C ASP A 560 4.69 -27.13 -40.63
N SER A 561 5.90 -26.56 -40.63
CA SER A 561 7.14 -27.26 -40.28
C SER A 561 7.20 -27.62 -38.78
N LEU A 562 6.69 -26.75 -37.89
CA LEU A 562 6.55 -27.05 -36.47
C LEU A 562 5.52 -28.15 -36.20
N ALA A 563 4.40 -28.14 -36.93
CA ALA A 563 3.38 -29.19 -36.83
C ALA A 563 3.90 -30.57 -37.26
N ALA A 564 4.85 -30.62 -38.19
CA ALA A 564 5.47 -31.85 -38.67
C ALA A 564 6.50 -32.47 -37.71
N LEU A 565 6.86 -31.82 -36.60
CA LEU A 565 7.82 -32.38 -35.63
C LEU A 565 7.25 -33.62 -34.91
N GLU A 566 8.04 -34.68 -34.76
CA GLU A 566 7.68 -35.84 -33.95
C GLU A 566 8.03 -35.57 -32.48
N LEU A 567 7.02 -35.26 -31.67
CA LEU A 567 7.18 -34.92 -30.24
C LEU A 567 6.79 -36.06 -29.30
N ASP A 568 6.25 -37.15 -29.84
CA ASP A 568 5.75 -38.29 -29.08
C ASP A 568 6.90 -39.02 -28.37
N GLY A 569 6.75 -39.23 -27.05
CA GLY A 569 7.75 -39.91 -26.21
C GLY A 569 8.85 -39.01 -25.62
N LEU A 570 8.88 -37.72 -25.93
CA LEU A 570 9.81 -36.76 -25.34
C LEU A 570 9.27 -36.14 -24.03
N SER A 571 10.15 -35.83 -23.08
CA SER A 571 9.78 -35.03 -21.91
C SER A 571 9.47 -33.57 -22.29
N SER A 572 8.66 -32.87 -21.50
CA SER A 572 8.26 -31.48 -21.81
C SER A 572 9.46 -30.54 -22.05
N GLY A 573 10.57 -30.71 -21.33
CA GLY A 573 11.78 -29.92 -21.55
C GLY A 573 12.44 -30.21 -22.90
N GLN A 574 12.52 -31.49 -23.30
CA GLN A 574 13.10 -31.90 -24.58
C GLN A 574 12.24 -31.46 -25.78
N GLN A 575 10.91 -31.48 -25.62
CA GLN A 575 9.99 -30.95 -26.62
C GLN A 575 10.25 -29.46 -26.89
N THR A 576 10.38 -28.65 -25.82
CA THR A 576 10.69 -27.21 -25.95
C THR A 576 12.05 -26.99 -26.62
N THR A 577 13.10 -27.73 -26.24
CA THR A 577 14.44 -27.61 -26.88
C THR A 577 14.40 -27.93 -28.39
N LEU A 578 13.63 -28.93 -28.81
CA LEU A 578 13.49 -29.29 -30.22
C LEU A 578 12.72 -28.21 -31.00
N ILE A 579 11.65 -27.68 -30.42
CA ILE A 579 10.87 -26.56 -30.99
C ILE A 579 11.76 -25.33 -31.16
N ASP A 580 12.52 -24.96 -30.12
CA ASP A 580 13.36 -23.75 -30.14
C ASP A 580 14.53 -23.87 -31.13
N SER A 581 15.17 -25.03 -31.22
CA SER A 581 16.26 -25.24 -32.21
C SER A 581 15.75 -25.23 -33.65
N THR A 582 14.55 -25.77 -33.89
CA THR A 582 13.86 -25.70 -35.20
C THR A 582 13.48 -24.26 -35.53
N LEU A 583 12.96 -23.50 -34.56
CA LEU A 583 12.64 -22.07 -34.74
C LEU A 583 13.88 -21.23 -35.05
N GLN A 584 15.01 -21.46 -34.37
CA GLN A 584 16.26 -20.76 -34.65
C GLN A 584 16.73 -20.94 -36.08
N GLN A 585 16.66 -22.18 -36.59
CA GLN A 585 17.06 -22.48 -37.97
C GLN A 585 16.10 -21.85 -38.99
N LEU A 586 14.79 -21.92 -38.73
CA LEU A 586 13.78 -21.44 -39.68
C LEU A 586 13.61 -19.92 -39.69
N LEU A 587 13.83 -19.27 -38.55
CA LEU A 587 13.75 -17.82 -38.41
C LEU A 587 15.12 -17.15 -38.48
N ASP A 588 16.21 -17.92 -38.65
CA ASP A 588 17.59 -17.44 -38.79
C ASP A 588 17.95 -16.43 -37.68
N ILE A 589 17.70 -16.84 -36.43
CA ILE A 589 17.95 -16.08 -35.21
C ILE A 589 19.25 -16.61 -34.60
N ASP A 590 20.19 -15.73 -34.27
CA ASP A 590 21.31 -16.10 -33.40
C ASP A 590 20.76 -16.62 -32.06
N ALA A 591 21.45 -17.60 -31.45
CA ALA A 591 20.99 -18.40 -30.29
C ALA A 591 19.97 -17.70 -29.37
N PRO A 592 18.93 -18.41 -28.91
CA PRO A 592 17.82 -17.76 -28.23
C PRO A 592 18.40 -16.99 -27.03
N PRO A 593 17.94 -15.76 -26.75
CA PRO A 593 18.41 -14.99 -25.60
C PRO A 593 17.84 -15.63 -24.34
N CYS A 594 18.26 -16.84 -24.01
CA CYS A 594 17.76 -17.65 -22.92
C CYS A 594 18.90 -17.86 -21.94
N GLN A 595 19.40 -16.75 -21.40
CA GLN A 595 20.13 -16.64 -20.13
C GLN A 595 20.36 -15.15 -19.83
N ASP A 596 19.28 -14.37 -19.76
CA ASP A 596 19.34 -13.24 -18.82
C ASP A 596 19.45 -13.89 -17.45
N SER A 597 20.63 -13.71 -16.85
CA SER A 597 20.86 -13.98 -15.44
C SER A 597 19.65 -13.47 -14.68
N THR A 598 19.03 -14.38 -13.95
CA THR A 598 18.14 -14.10 -12.84
C THR A 598 18.87 -13.14 -11.89
N THR A 599 18.84 -11.85 -12.18
CA THR A 599 18.46 -10.89 -11.16
C THR A 599 17.02 -11.25 -10.89
N GLU A 600 16.84 -12.20 -9.99
CA GLU A 600 15.70 -12.21 -9.10
C GLU A 600 15.64 -10.78 -8.53
N SER A 601 14.94 -9.90 -9.23
CA SER A 601 14.14 -8.89 -8.57
C SER A 601 13.34 -9.72 -7.59
N THR A 602 13.76 -9.65 -6.35
CA THR A 602 13.05 -10.14 -5.20
C THR A 602 11.72 -9.41 -5.20
N ALA A 603 10.78 -9.90 -6.02
CA ALA A 603 9.38 -9.90 -5.65
C ALA A 603 9.41 -10.57 -4.29
N SER A 604 9.40 -9.72 -3.26
CA SER A 604 9.31 -10.12 -1.88
C SER A 604 8.13 -11.09 -1.86
N GLU A 605 8.41 -12.40 -1.81
CA GLU A 605 7.40 -13.37 -1.44
C GLU A 605 7.00 -12.89 -0.05
N ALA A 606 5.88 -12.16 0.01
CA ALA A 606 5.28 -11.73 1.25
C ALA A 606 5.37 -12.92 2.20
N PRO A 607 5.93 -12.73 3.40
CA PRO A 607 6.30 -13.84 4.28
C PRO A 607 5.11 -14.78 4.33
N ARG A 608 5.26 -15.99 3.80
CA ARG A 608 4.18 -16.99 3.82
C ARG A 608 3.90 -17.24 5.29
N THR A 609 2.86 -16.60 5.81
CA THR A 609 2.42 -16.76 7.19
C THR A 609 2.13 -18.25 7.36
N ASP A 610 2.95 -18.94 8.15
CA ASP A 610 2.72 -20.35 8.44
C ASP A 610 1.46 -20.42 9.30
N ASN A 611 0.36 -20.88 8.71
CA ASN A 611 -0.92 -21.01 9.39
C ASN A 611 -0.81 -21.78 10.71
N LYS A 612 0.18 -22.69 10.85
CA LYS A 612 0.42 -23.42 12.10
C LYS A 612 1.05 -22.55 13.19
N SER A 613 1.95 -21.63 12.83
CA SER A 613 2.52 -20.67 13.79
C SER A 613 1.44 -19.73 14.30
N LEU A 614 0.62 -19.21 13.40
CA LEU A 614 -0.50 -18.33 13.74
C LEU A 614 -1.54 -19.02 14.63
N GLU A 615 -1.88 -20.29 14.33
CA GLU A 615 -2.75 -21.10 15.18
C GLU A 615 -2.18 -21.24 16.60
N ASN A 616 -0.87 -21.51 16.74
CA ASN A 616 -0.20 -21.60 18.04
C ASN A 616 -0.18 -20.26 18.79
N GLU A 617 0.06 -19.14 18.09
CA GLU A 617 0.03 -17.79 18.69
C GLU A 617 -1.36 -17.45 19.23
N ILE A 618 -2.42 -17.74 18.46
CA ILE A 618 -3.81 -17.54 18.90
C ILE A 618 -4.12 -18.43 20.10
N HIS A 619 -3.70 -19.70 20.08
CA HIS A 619 -3.85 -20.59 21.24
C HIS A 619 -3.14 -20.05 22.48
N GLN A 620 -1.91 -19.55 22.34
CA GLN A 620 -1.16 -18.97 23.46
C GLN A 620 -1.83 -17.70 24.00
N ALA A 621 -2.36 -16.83 23.13
CA ALA A 621 -3.12 -15.65 23.54
C ALA A 621 -4.42 -16.02 24.27
N LEU A 622 -5.08 -17.09 23.86
CA LEU A 622 -6.27 -17.65 24.52
C LEU A 622 -5.92 -18.28 25.88
N GLU A 623 -4.80 -18.99 26.00
CA GLU A 623 -4.32 -19.56 27.26
C GLU A 623 -4.05 -18.46 28.31
N VAL A 624 -3.43 -17.35 27.91
CA VAL A 624 -3.17 -16.20 28.81
C VAL A 624 -4.48 -15.59 29.31
N LYS A 625 -5.52 -15.53 28.47
CA LYS A 625 -6.84 -14.98 28.84
C LYS A 625 -7.75 -16.00 29.55
N GLY A 626 -7.40 -17.28 29.48
CA GLY A 626 -8.18 -18.40 30.03
C GLY A 626 -9.25 -18.91 29.07
N ILE A 627 -9.24 -20.21 28.81
CA ILE A 627 -10.30 -20.91 28.05
C ILE A 627 -11.41 -21.30 29.05
N PRO A 628 -12.66 -20.86 28.84
CA PRO A 628 -13.75 -21.12 29.77
C PRO A 628 -14.18 -22.59 29.70
N LEU A 629 -14.14 -23.29 30.84
CA LEU A 629 -14.72 -24.62 30.99
C LEU A 629 -16.11 -24.49 31.60
N PHE A 630 -17.12 -24.75 30.78
CA PHE A 630 -18.52 -24.70 31.19
C PHE A 630 -19.03 -26.10 31.58
N PRO A 631 -19.76 -26.24 32.70
CA PRO A 631 -20.16 -25.21 33.67
C PRO A 631 -19.16 -24.97 34.80
N ASP A 632 -18.11 -25.79 34.91
CA ASP A 632 -17.27 -25.92 36.11
C ASP A 632 -16.60 -24.61 36.58
N HIS A 633 -16.04 -23.80 35.67
CA HIS A 633 -15.38 -22.53 36.04
C HIS A 633 -16.34 -21.51 36.65
N TYR A 634 -17.64 -21.62 36.37
CA TYR A 634 -18.66 -20.66 36.79
C TYR A 634 -19.39 -21.12 38.05
N LEU A 635 -19.27 -22.40 38.43
CA LEU A 635 -19.89 -22.95 39.64
C LEU A 635 -19.16 -22.54 40.93
N TYR A 636 -17.88 -22.11 40.84
CA TYR A 636 -17.07 -21.72 42.01
C TYR A 636 -17.66 -20.54 42.81
N ASP A 637 -18.42 -19.66 42.16
CA ASP A 637 -18.98 -18.47 42.79
C ASP A 637 -20.24 -18.75 43.62
N PHE A 638 -20.77 -19.99 43.56
CA PHE A 638 -22.03 -20.36 44.21
C PHE A 638 -21.81 -21.39 45.32
N TYR A 639 -22.37 -21.14 46.51
CA TYR A 639 -22.25 -22.04 47.64
C TYR A 639 -23.19 -23.25 47.49
N ARG A 640 -22.65 -24.39 47.01
CA ARG A 640 -23.32 -25.70 46.89
C ARG A 640 -24.71 -25.63 46.21
N PRO A 641 -24.80 -25.19 44.94
CA PRO A 641 -26.05 -25.26 44.19
C PRO A 641 -26.50 -26.72 44.02
N GLU A 642 -27.81 -26.97 44.00
CA GLU A 642 -28.36 -28.26 43.59
C GLU A 642 -28.15 -28.45 42.08
N LEU A 643 -27.56 -29.58 41.69
CA LEU A 643 -27.17 -29.86 40.30
C LEU A 643 -27.99 -31.01 39.71
N ARG A 644 -28.39 -30.88 38.44
CA ARG A 644 -28.99 -31.92 37.61
C ARG A 644 -28.01 -32.31 36.51
N SER A 645 -27.79 -33.61 36.35
CA SER A 645 -26.92 -34.16 35.30
C SER A 645 -27.67 -34.34 33.98
N PHE A 646 -27.09 -33.85 32.89
CA PHE A 646 -27.63 -33.99 31.53
C PHE A 646 -26.77 -34.96 30.69
N TYR A 647 -26.75 -36.25 31.09
CA TYR A 647 -25.95 -37.28 30.42
C TYR A 647 -26.60 -37.80 29.12
N THR A 648 -25.80 -37.91 28.06
CA THR A 648 -26.11 -38.67 26.83
C THR A 648 -24.83 -39.22 26.21
N ASP A 649 -24.93 -40.42 25.64
CA ASP A 649 -23.91 -41.10 24.84
C ASP A 649 -23.86 -40.60 23.37
N HIS A 650 -24.84 -39.79 22.95
CA HIS A 650 -25.08 -39.42 21.55
C HIS A 650 -25.24 -37.90 21.34
N ARG A 651 -24.20 -37.14 21.71
CA ARG A 651 -24.13 -35.67 21.61
C ARG A 651 -24.08 -35.14 20.17
N PRO A 652 -24.39 -33.86 19.91
CA PRO A 652 -24.91 -32.84 20.83
C PRO A 652 -26.43 -32.95 21.04
N TRP A 653 -26.95 -32.32 22.10
CA TRP A 653 -28.39 -32.10 22.26
C TRP A 653 -28.90 -31.10 21.20
N GLN A 654 -30.11 -31.32 20.70
CA GLN A 654 -30.81 -30.40 19.80
C GLN A 654 -32.20 -30.09 20.34
N LEU A 655 -32.67 -28.86 20.16
CA LEU A 655 -34.03 -28.49 20.56
C LEU A 655 -35.03 -28.96 19.49
N VAL A 656 -35.96 -29.84 19.86
CA VAL A 656 -36.94 -30.45 18.93
C VAL A 656 -38.37 -29.99 19.19
N GLY A 657 -38.65 -29.45 20.39
CA GLY A 657 -39.98 -28.92 20.70
C GLY A 657 -39.99 -27.91 21.83
N GLU A 658 -40.85 -26.90 21.69
CA GLU A 658 -41.19 -25.93 22.73
C GLU A 658 -42.72 -25.93 22.90
N PHE A 659 -43.20 -26.23 24.10
CA PHE A 659 -44.63 -26.23 24.40
C PHE A 659 -44.90 -25.81 25.85
N MET A 660 -45.66 -24.71 26.03
CA MET A 660 -46.11 -24.22 27.34
C MET A 660 -44.98 -24.06 28.40
N GLY A 661 -43.80 -23.62 27.98
CA GLY A 661 -42.64 -23.42 28.87
C GLY A 661 -41.84 -24.71 29.16
N THR A 662 -42.21 -25.82 28.54
CA THR A 662 -41.42 -27.05 28.52
C THR A 662 -40.66 -27.14 27.18
N PHE A 663 -39.38 -27.49 27.28
CA PHE A 663 -38.44 -27.63 26.17
C PHE A 663 -37.99 -29.07 26.07
N THR A 664 -38.19 -29.69 24.91
CA THR A 664 -37.77 -31.07 24.65
C THR A 664 -36.48 -31.05 23.85
N LEU A 665 -35.42 -31.56 24.47
CA LEU A 665 -34.12 -31.79 23.85
C LEU A 665 -34.07 -33.22 23.30
N GLU A 666 -33.52 -33.40 22.11
CA GLU A 666 -33.28 -34.70 21.48
C GLU A 666 -31.79 -34.87 21.17
N ASP A 667 -31.23 -36.04 21.46
CA ASP A 667 -29.85 -36.37 21.11
C ASP A 667 -29.76 -37.00 19.71
N MET A 668 -28.54 -37.27 19.21
CA MET A 668 -28.34 -37.83 17.86
C MET A 668 -28.86 -39.27 17.69
N ALA A 669 -29.22 -39.96 18.76
CA ALA A 669 -29.85 -41.28 18.73
C ALA A 669 -31.37 -41.23 18.96
N GLY A 670 -31.96 -40.04 19.12
CA GLY A 670 -33.38 -39.85 19.32
C GLY A 670 -33.84 -39.94 20.78
N ASN A 671 -32.92 -39.97 21.76
CA ASN A 671 -33.31 -39.92 23.18
C ASN A 671 -33.76 -38.52 23.54
N ARG A 672 -34.82 -38.41 24.36
CA ARG A 672 -35.45 -37.13 24.71
C ARG A 672 -35.28 -36.76 26.17
N CYS A 673 -35.04 -35.49 26.44
CA CYS A 673 -34.96 -34.91 27.77
C CYS A 673 -35.81 -33.63 27.86
N ASP A 674 -36.74 -33.59 28.81
CA ASP A 674 -37.58 -32.42 29.03
C ASP A 674 -37.00 -31.48 30.09
N CYS A 675 -37.01 -30.19 29.77
CA CYS A 675 -36.59 -29.07 30.61
C CYS A 675 -37.78 -28.13 30.84
N ASN A 676 -37.99 -27.70 32.09
CA ASN A 676 -39.13 -26.83 32.46
C ASN A 676 -38.80 -25.33 32.39
N ASN A 677 -37.66 -24.98 31.79
CA ASN A 677 -37.14 -23.62 31.71
C ASN A 677 -36.21 -23.52 30.49
N ASP A 678 -36.29 -22.40 29.77
CA ASP A 678 -35.50 -22.13 28.56
C ASP A 678 -34.01 -21.97 28.87
N ILE A 679 -33.65 -21.29 29.96
CA ILE A 679 -32.26 -21.09 30.37
C ILE A 679 -31.57 -22.43 30.62
N ILE A 680 -32.24 -23.37 31.29
CA ILE A 680 -31.70 -24.71 31.55
C ILE A 680 -31.58 -25.51 30.25
N ALA A 681 -32.54 -25.37 29.33
CA ALA A 681 -32.50 -26.02 28.04
C ALA A 681 -31.32 -25.51 27.18
N TYR A 682 -31.14 -24.19 27.09
CA TYR A 682 -30.01 -23.57 26.38
C TYR A 682 -28.67 -23.82 27.08
N ALA A 683 -28.64 -23.85 28.42
CA ALA A 683 -27.45 -24.25 29.16
C ALA A 683 -27.01 -25.66 28.77
N ALA A 684 -27.94 -26.60 28.60
CA ALA A 684 -27.62 -27.96 28.14
C ALA A 684 -27.14 -27.97 26.67
N LEU A 685 -27.73 -27.15 25.79
CA LEU A 685 -27.29 -26.99 24.39
C LEU A 685 -25.87 -26.39 24.27
N LEU A 686 -25.49 -25.48 25.17
CA LEU A 686 -24.21 -24.77 25.17
C LEU A 686 -23.04 -25.59 25.73
N THR A 687 -23.29 -26.80 26.25
CA THR A 687 -22.25 -27.69 26.76
C THR A 687 -21.32 -28.19 25.64
N SER A 688 -20.02 -28.33 25.92
CA SER A 688 -19.02 -28.81 24.95
C SER A 688 -19.38 -30.20 24.41
N GLN A 689 -18.99 -30.44 23.15
CA GLN A 689 -19.24 -31.70 22.45
C GLN A 689 -18.57 -32.91 23.14
N GLU A 690 -17.47 -32.72 23.89
CA GLU A 690 -16.73 -33.81 24.55
C GLU A 690 -16.73 -33.78 26.10
N ALA A 691 -17.17 -32.69 26.76
CA ALA A 691 -17.05 -32.57 28.23
C ALA A 691 -17.86 -33.60 29.04
N ALA A 692 -17.24 -34.37 29.93
CA ALA A 692 -17.92 -35.35 30.78
C ALA A 692 -19.15 -34.76 31.52
N THR A 693 -20.30 -35.46 31.45
CA THR A 693 -21.56 -35.20 32.20
C THR A 693 -21.76 -33.76 32.71
N PRO A 694 -22.31 -32.82 31.92
CA PRO A 694 -22.54 -31.47 32.41
C PRO A 694 -23.55 -31.48 33.56
N ASN A 695 -23.11 -30.98 34.72
CA ASN A 695 -23.93 -30.81 35.91
C ASN A 695 -24.37 -29.35 35.99
N LEU A 696 -25.65 -29.10 35.70
CA LEU A 696 -26.20 -27.74 35.64
C LEU A 696 -27.05 -27.45 36.88
N PRO A 697 -27.06 -26.22 37.40
CA PRO A 697 -27.93 -25.82 38.51
C PRO A 697 -29.41 -26.03 38.18
N THR A 698 -30.17 -26.56 39.14
CA THR A 698 -31.64 -26.65 39.04
C THR A 698 -32.33 -25.30 39.26
N ASP A 699 -31.68 -24.39 39.99
CA ASP A 699 -32.15 -23.02 40.17
C ASP A 699 -31.94 -22.21 38.87
N PRO A 700 -33.04 -21.76 38.23
CA PRO A 700 -32.95 -21.03 36.97
C PRO A 700 -32.21 -19.70 37.11
N THR A 701 -32.22 -19.06 38.28
CA THR A 701 -31.53 -17.77 38.48
C THR A 701 -30.01 -17.94 38.53
N VAL A 702 -29.53 -18.99 39.21
CA VAL A 702 -28.11 -19.34 39.24
C VAL A 702 -27.64 -19.84 37.87
N CYS A 703 -28.46 -20.66 37.20
CA CYS A 703 -28.17 -21.13 35.85
C CYS A 703 -28.06 -19.96 34.85
N GLN A 704 -28.95 -18.96 34.96
CA GLN A 704 -28.93 -17.77 34.12
C GLN A 704 -27.62 -16.99 34.25
N GLN A 705 -27.21 -16.67 35.49
CA GLN A 705 -25.97 -15.91 35.72
C GLN A 705 -24.73 -16.62 35.18
N ILE A 706 -24.69 -17.94 35.27
CA ILE A 706 -23.61 -18.77 34.71
C ILE A 706 -23.63 -18.74 33.17
N VAL A 707 -24.80 -18.90 32.56
CA VAL A 707 -24.98 -18.85 31.10
C VAL A 707 -24.62 -17.48 30.53
N GLU A 708 -25.07 -16.39 31.15
CA GLU A 708 -24.78 -15.02 30.71
C GLU A 708 -23.27 -14.73 30.69
N ARG A 709 -22.55 -15.13 31.75
CA ARG A 709 -21.09 -14.98 31.84
C ARG A 709 -20.37 -15.83 30.81
N PHE A 710 -20.81 -17.08 30.63
CA PHE A 710 -20.23 -17.97 29.63
C PHE A 710 -20.44 -17.45 28.20
N LEU A 711 -21.65 -16.97 27.87
CA LEU A 711 -21.93 -16.36 26.57
C LEU A 711 -21.07 -15.11 26.33
N THR A 712 -20.89 -14.27 27.36
CA THR A 712 -20.00 -13.09 27.28
C THR A 712 -18.55 -13.50 26.99
N ASP A 713 -18.05 -14.53 27.68
CA ASP A 713 -16.70 -15.05 27.44
C ASP A 713 -16.56 -15.67 26.04
N LEU A 714 -17.56 -16.39 25.54
CA LEU A 714 -17.58 -16.95 24.19
C LEU A 714 -17.57 -15.85 23.12
N VAL A 715 -18.36 -14.79 23.27
CA VAL A 715 -18.34 -13.63 22.36
C VAL A 715 -16.97 -12.98 22.33
N ARG A 716 -16.37 -12.74 23.50
CA ARG A 716 -15.03 -12.17 23.61
C ARG A 716 -13.96 -13.05 22.96
N ILE A 717 -14.04 -14.37 23.14
CA ILE A 717 -13.10 -15.33 22.52
C ILE A 717 -13.30 -15.39 21.01
N HIS A 718 -14.55 -15.36 20.56
CA HIS A 718 -14.87 -15.33 19.14
C HIS A 718 -14.30 -14.07 18.49
N GLN A 719 -14.53 -12.89 19.08
CA GLN A 719 -13.94 -11.63 18.64
C GLN A 719 -12.41 -11.73 18.56
N LEU A 720 -11.75 -12.22 19.61
CA LEU A 720 -10.29 -12.38 19.64
C LEU A 720 -9.77 -13.28 18.51
N ILE A 721 -10.35 -14.47 18.34
CA ILE A 721 -9.91 -15.42 17.29
C ILE A 721 -10.04 -14.79 15.91
N TRP A 722 -11.16 -14.11 15.64
CA TRP A 722 -11.42 -13.50 14.35
C TRP A 722 -10.55 -12.27 14.11
N ASP A 723 -10.34 -11.43 15.13
CA ASP A 723 -9.46 -10.26 15.07
C ASP A 723 -8.02 -10.67 14.74
N GLU A 724 -7.47 -11.66 15.43
CA GLU A 724 -6.11 -12.16 15.19
C GLU A 724 -6.00 -12.83 13.82
N CYS A 725 -6.99 -13.64 13.43
CA CYS A 725 -7.03 -14.22 12.07
C CYS A 725 -7.10 -13.13 10.99
N HIS A 726 -7.86 -12.05 11.21
CA HIS A 726 -8.03 -10.97 10.25
C HIS A 726 -6.82 -10.05 10.19
N ALA A 727 -6.15 -9.81 11.32
CA ALA A 727 -4.90 -9.06 11.40
C ALA A 727 -3.77 -9.75 10.63
N ALA A 728 -3.65 -11.08 10.72
CA ALA A 728 -2.53 -11.82 10.16
C ALA A 728 -2.73 -12.33 8.72
N LEU A 729 -3.98 -12.55 8.27
CA LEU A 729 -4.26 -13.19 6.98
C LEU A 729 -4.77 -12.21 5.91
N PRO A 730 -4.28 -12.33 4.65
CA PRO A 730 -4.50 -11.31 3.63
C PRO A 730 -5.90 -11.25 3.04
N THR A 731 -6.73 -12.29 3.23
CA THR A 731 -8.07 -12.34 2.63
C THR A 731 -9.08 -12.82 3.64
N ALA A 732 -10.28 -12.24 3.59
CA ALA A 732 -11.37 -12.59 4.50
C ALA A 732 -11.75 -14.06 4.46
N LYS A 733 -11.73 -14.65 3.26
CA LYS A 733 -12.02 -16.08 3.07
C LYS A 733 -11.01 -16.98 3.79
N LYS A 734 -9.71 -16.67 3.74
CA LYS A 734 -8.68 -17.46 4.43
C LYS A 734 -8.79 -17.28 5.94
N ALA A 735 -9.01 -16.05 6.40
CA ALA A 735 -9.14 -15.73 7.81
C ALA A 735 -10.38 -16.40 8.44
N ASN A 736 -11.54 -16.33 7.79
CA ASN A 736 -12.74 -17.03 8.24
C ASN A 736 -12.55 -18.55 8.27
N ARG A 737 -11.81 -19.13 7.31
CA ARG A 737 -11.52 -20.56 7.31
C ARG A 737 -10.65 -20.97 8.50
N LEU A 738 -9.62 -20.18 8.82
CA LEU A 738 -8.75 -20.45 9.97
C LEU A 738 -9.50 -20.22 11.29
N GLY A 739 -10.22 -19.11 11.45
CA GLY A 739 -11.02 -18.82 12.64
C GLY A 739 -12.04 -19.92 12.93
N ASN A 740 -12.78 -20.38 11.91
CA ASN A 740 -13.69 -21.52 12.04
C ASN A 740 -12.97 -22.84 12.41
N LYS A 741 -11.73 -23.03 11.96
CA LYS A 741 -10.93 -24.20 12.32
C LYS A 741 -10.52 -24.13 13.80
N ILE A 742 -10.00 -22.99 14.25
CA ILE A 742 -9.58 -22.77 15.64
C ILE A 742 -10.79 -22.89 16.58
N TRP A 743 -11.92 -22.26 16.26
CA TRP A 743 -13.16 -22.36 17.04
C TRP A 743 -13.62 -23.81 17.23
N LYS A 744 -13.54 -24.63 16.16
CA LYS A 744 -13.86 -26.05 16.21
C LYS A 744 -12.86 -26.86 17.03
N ASN A 745 -11.56 -26.55 16.92
CA ASN A 745 -10.50 -27.24 17.66
C ASN A 745 -10.58 -26.97 19.18
N LEU A 746 -11.17 -25.85 19.60
CA LEU A 746 -11.43 -25.51 21.00
C LEU A 746 -12.72 -26.15 21.55
N GLU A 747 -13.43 -26.94 20.73
CA GLU A 747 -14.63 -27.70 21.10
C GLU A 747 -15.79 -26.83 21.64
N PHE A 748 -15.81 -25.54 21.29
CA PHE A 748 -16.88 -24.63 21.66
C PHE A 748 -18.18 -24.94 20.90
N PRO A 749 -19.35 -24.55 21.45
CA PRO A 749 -20.62 -24.68 20.74
C PRO A 749 -20.57 -23.92 19.40
N PRO A 750 -21.32 -24.36 18.37
CA PRO A 750 -21.42 -23.63 17.11
C PRO A 750 -21.83 -22.19 17.34
N TYR A 751 -21.14 -21.21 16.74
CA TYR A 751 -21.39 -19.80 17.02
C TYR A 751 -22.84 -19.34 16.72
N ARG A 752 -23.52 -19.98 15.75
CA ARG A 752 -24.96 -19.75 15.51
C ARG A 752 -25.84 -20.01 16.74
N LEU A 753 -25.52 -21.04 17.53
CA LEU A 753 -26.23 -21.34 18.76
C LEU A 753 -25.95 -20.28 19.83
N VAL A 754 -24.74 -19.70 19.84
CA VAL A 754 -24.36 -18.58 20.71
C VAL A 754 -25.16 -17.33 20.34
N GLU A 755 -25.28 -17.01 19.04
CA GLU A 755 -26.10 -15.89 18.54
C GLU A 755 -27.58 -16.07 18.92
N GLU A 756 -28.15 -17.26 18.68
CA GLU A 756 -29.53 -17.58 19.06
C GLU A 756 -29.77 -17.43 20.58
N ALA A 757 -28.81 -17.84 21.41
CA ALA A 757 -28.89 -17.69 22.86
C ALA A 757 -28.80 -16.22 23.31
N LEU A 758 -27.92 -15.42 22.69
CA LEU A 758 -27.79 -13.98 22.98
C LEU A 758 -29.08 -13.23 22.65
N GLU A 759 -29.68 -13.52 21.48
CA GLU A 759 -30.97 -12.94 21.07
C GLU A 759 -32.10 -13.35 22.03
N ARG A 760 -32.16 -14.64 22.41
CA ARG A 760 -33.21 -15.17 23.29
C ARG A 760 -33.17 -14.55 24.69
N PHE A 761 -31.98 -14.26 25.22
CA PHE A 761 -31.80 -13.69 26.56
C PHE A 761 -31.65 -12.16 26.59
N ASN A 762 -31.80 -11.47 25.44
CA ASN A 762 -31.62 -10.02 25.32
C ASN A 762 -30.27 -9.50 25.83
N LEU A 763 -29.20 -10.29 25.64
CA LEU A 763 -27.85 -9.86 25.97
C LEU A 763 -27.30 -9.08 24.78
N SER A 764 -27.09 -7.78 24.96
CA SER A 764 -26.53 -6.92 23.91
C SER A 764 -25.14 -7.40 23.50
N GLN A 765 -24.91 -7.52 22.19
CA GLN A 765 -23.57 -7.67 21.61
C GLN A 765 -22.80 -6.36 21.86
N THR A 766 -22.08 -6.27 22.98
CA THR A 766 -21.15 -5.16 23.25
C THR A 766 -19.82 -5.37 22.58
#